data_AF-A0A0B7H2I4-F1
#
_entry.id   AF-A0A0B7H2I4-F1
#
_cell.length_a   1.000
_cell.length_b   1.000
_cell.length_c   1.000
_cell.angle_alpha   90.00
_cell.angle_beta   90.00
_cell.angle_gamma   90.00
#
_symmetry.space_group_name_H-M   'P 1'
#
loop_
_entity.id
_entity.type
_entity.pdbx_description
1 polymer ?
#
loop_
_entity_poly.entity_id
_entity_poly.type
_entity_poly.pdbx_seq_one_letter_code
_entity_poly.pdbx_strand_id
1 'polypeptide(L)'
;MLYCFFLLISIEYEIMSEELSAFRIKQGRRVYDIYNIINSLSFALVTGNTITLYALSLGANSTIVGLLNAFMYFCYFAIPLGKLMVRKYTLIRTFAYAWFMRNLSLLPMLVIPLFFFAGNNFVALNLLVLSVACFNIFRGAGMIANNPVIKILAPGKDRSSYIVRISLTNNAATLIATLLLAGMLWINISVTTYNIATIIGMISGFIASALLLKLPDPEKEAEKGGEAQTPLQEPAEQHSFFTHARNAFKDANFRLFITAFFIVGFGIGMARPFIIVFAKEVYGTSDSLATIFTVCSSFGALIVGLIMRLVIDRIGAKPMYIIFSSLALVTLIPAIIAPGLGTVSLAIVVLCLISMITNMGFVGQDNAAQAYFFAMVPEEAIMDLSMLYYFVLGITGGGGAILGGTILDFFKSLGFSNLESYRIFFIGIIVIIAIGLLFQAKLLNLGSYRVFETLAVLFSPRDMKALNLLHKLDSNQNLEAEQNILKELGEIASSVSADQLGSYLESPRFSIRYGALQALYSIEALSSKNREDLLLELKSGAFTTASSAARILGKFKVQQAIPALRTALDSEDYALAGEAMLALANLNDTYSQIKIGNMIANTDNPFLLLRGIQALETFGSISSLPLILDLLRQENLPLHVEDEALLALSSLMGIQNAFYYAFERYKNKQKAPNILLIDALDESFSLRKKHDEKLKNIVLQFIQDYQYDTEFVNWLIEYGDKRLGVRAALLIGVAVDLDLINQEPFRFFICFWAACIFRNPKLIES
;
A
#
# COMPACT_ATOMS: atom_id res chain seq x y z
N MET A 1 22.03 4.12 -0.76
CA MET A 1 22.59 5.50 -0.75
C MET A 1 21.53 6.55 -1.15
N LEU A 2 20.26 6.31 -0.78
CA LEU A 2 19.13 7.25 -0.93
C LEU A 2 18.60 7.75 0.44
N TYR A 3 19.31 7.42 1.53
CA TYR A 3 18.89 7.67 2.91
C TYR A 3 19.76 8.69 3.65
N CYS A 4 20.91 9.09 3.09
CA CYS A 4 21.69 10.24 3.57
C CYS A 4 21.28 11.56 2.90
N PHE A 5 20.36 11.53 1.93
CA PHE A 5 19.87 12.73 1.22
C PHE A 5 18.63 13.35 1.90
N PHE A 6 17.89 12.56 2.69
CA PHE A 6 16.76 13.03 3.52
C PHE A 6 17.19 13.84 4.76
N LEU A 7 18.47 13.77 5.14
CA LEU A 7 19.03 14.48 6.30
C LEU A 7 19.74 15.79 5.94
N LEU A 8 20.03 16.02 4.65
CA LEU A 8 20.66 17.25 4.15
C LEU A 8 19.66 18.20 3.48
N ILE A 9 18.49 17.71 3.04
CA ILE A 9 17.43 18.53 2.44
C ILE A 9 16.52 19.21 3.50
N SER A 10 16.53 18.74 4.74
CA SER A 10 15.82 19.44 5.83
C SER A 10 16.48 20.77 6.22
N ILE A 11 17.70 21.06 5.78
CA ILE A 11 18.51 22.18 6.29
C ILE A 11 18.49 23.43 5.38
N GLU A 12 18.20 23.30 4.07
CA GLU A 12 18.29 24.45 3.13
C GLU A 12 16.95 25.07 2.71
N TYR A 13 15.82 24.56 3.21
CA TYR A 13 14.54 25.29 3.28
C TYR A 13 14.03 25.46 4.73
N GLU A 14 14.95 25.30 5.68
CA GLU A 14 14.78 25.56 7.13
C GLU A 14 15.14 27.01 7.49
N ILE A 15 14.90 27.95 6.58
CA ILE A 15 15.05 29.37 6.90
C ILE A 15 13.65 29.97 7.02
N MET A 16 13.20 29.97 8.29
CA MET A 16 12.36 31.00 8.93
C MET A 16 10.84 30.92 8.79
N SER A 17 10.26 29.89 9.38
CA SER A 17 9.09 30.11 10.26
C SER A 17 9.38 29.43 11.58
N GLU A 18 9.40 30.16 12.70
CA GLU A 18 9.29 29.52 14.01
C GLU A 18 8.12 28.52 13.94
N GLU A 19 8.41 27.23 14.13
CA GLU A 19 7.38 26.22 14.13
C GLU A 19 6.36 26.59 15.20
N LEU A 20 5.11 26.84 14.78
CA LEU A 20 4.00 27.07 15.70
C LEU A 20 4.03 25.99 16.78
N SER A 21 3.95 26.38 18.06
CA SER A 21 3.90 25.40 19.15
C SER A 21 2.83 24.32 18.91
N ALA A 22 3.08 23.09 19.36
CA ALA A 22 2.12 21.98 19.19
C ALA A 22 0.70 22.33 19.70
N PHE A 23 0.60 23.17 20.73
CA PHE A 23 -0.66 23.70 21.23
C PHE A 23 -1.37 24.61 20.21
N ARG A 24 -0.65 25.55 19.60
CA ARG A 24 -1.18 26.45 18.54
C ARG A 24 -1.62 25.66 17.31
N ILE A 25 -0.83 24.66 16.90
CA ILE A 25 -1.21 23.74 15.83
C ILE A 25 -2.51 23.04 16.17
N LYS A 26 -2.65 22.47 17.37
CA LYS A 26 -3.87 21.79 17.81
C LYS A 26 -5.08 22.73 17.85
N GLN A 27 -4.91 23.97 18.31
CA GLN A 27 -5.96 24.99 18.29
C GLN A 27 -6.35 25.35 16.85
N GLY A 28 -5.36 25.58 15.98
CA GLY A 28 -5.56 25.87 14.56
C GLY A 28 -6.28 24.74 13.82
N ARG A 29 -5.88 23.48 14.05
CA ARG A 29 -6.55 22.29 13.52
C ARG A 29 -8.03 22.27 13.93
N ARG A 30 -8.37 22.52 15.20
CA ARG A 30 -9.77 22.55 15.67
C ARG A 30 -10.60 23.62 14.95
N VAL A 31 -10.06 24.83 14.77
CA VAL A 31 -10.74 25.92 14.05
C VAL A 31 -10.89 25.56 12.57
N TYR A 32 -9.84 25.04 11.96
CA TYR A 32 -9.83 24.66 10.55
C TYR A 32 -10.77 23.49 10.24
N ASP A 33 -10.89 22.52 11.15
CA ASP A 33 -11.84 21.41 11.04
C ASP A 33 -13.29 21.93 11.03
N ILE A 34 -13.64 22.85 11.95
CA ILE A 34 -14.98 23.49 11.99
C ILE A 34 -15.21 24.33 10.72
N TYR A 35 -14.20 25.09 10.29
CA TYR A 35 -14.25 25.83 9.04
C TYR A 35 -14.57 24.91 7.85
N ASN A 36 -13.90 23.76 7.74
CA ASN A 36 -14.09 22.81 6.64
C ASN A 36 -15.50 22.24 6.61
N ILE A 37 -16.08 21.90 7.78
CA ILE A 37 -17.49 21.47 7.89
C ILE A 37 -18.43 22.54 7.35
N ILE A 38 -18.32 23.76 7.87
CA ILE A 38 -19.26 24.85 7.53
C ILE A 38 -19.06 25.31 6.08
N ASN A 39 -17.81 25.40 5.61
CA ASN A 39 -17.49 25.77 4.24
C ASN A 39 -17.98 24.73 3.24
N SER A 40 -17.85 23.43 3.53
CA SER A 40 -18.32 22.36 2.64
C SER A 40 -19.85 22.30 2.57
N LEU A 41 -20.53 22.56 3.68
CA LEU A 41 -21.98 22.74 3.70
C LEU A 41 -22.40 23.95 2.85
N SER A 42 -21.75 25.10 3.06
CA SER A 42 -21.96 26.31 2.27
C SER A 42 -21.78 26.05 0.78
N PHE A 43 -20.65 25.45 0.41
CA PHE A 43 -20.27 25.17 -0.97
C PHE A 43 -21.28 24.28 -1.68
N ALA A 44 -21.76 23.21 -1.02
CA ALA A 44 -22.75 22.30 -1.59
C ALA A 44 -24.10 22.99 -1.91
N LEU A 45 -24.50 23.99 -1.12
CA LEU A 45 -25.76 24.71 -1.29
C LEU A 45 -25.67 25.85 -2.32
N VAL A 46 -24.48 26.33 -2.67
CA VAL A 46 -24.28 27.48 -3.57
C VAL A 46 -23.48 27.15 -4.83
N THR A 47 -23.17 25.89 -5.09
CA THR A 47 -22.43 25.44 -6.28
C THR A 47 -22.95 24.10 -6.82
N GLY A 48 -22.33 23.61 -7.90
CA GLY A 48 -22.59 22.28 -8.45
C GLY A 48 -24.04 22.08 -8.90
N ASN A 49 -24.62 20.94 -8.53
CA ASN A 49 -25.96 20.58 -8.98
C ASN A 49 -27.04 21.53 -8.45
N THR A 50 -26.85 22.14 -7.27
CA THR A 50 -27.81 23.11 -6.71
C THR A 50 -28.01 24.31 -7.64
N ILE A 51 -26.91 24.90 -8.11
CA ILE A 51 -26.95 26.01 -9.06
C ILE A 51 -27.44 25.55 -10.43
N THR A 52 -27.08 24.34 -10.85
CA THR A 52 -27.54 23.77 -12.13
C THR A 52 -29.06 23.62 -12.14
N LEU A 53 -29.65 23.03 -11.10
CA LEU A 53 -31.11 22.89 -10.98
C LEU A 53 -31.80 24.25 -10.80
N TYR A 54 -31.19 25.18 -10.06
CA TYR A 54 -31.70 26.54 -9.95
C TYR A 54 -31.73 27.23 -11.33
N ALA A 55 -30.65 27.15 -12.10
CA ALA A 55 -30.60 27.70 -13.46
C ALA A 55 -31.66 27.07 -14.38
N LEU A 56 -31.83 25.74 -14.33
CA LEU A 56 -32.87 25.04 -15.09
C LEU A 56 -34.29 25.52 -14.69
N SER A 57 -34.53 25.79 -13.40
CA SER A 57 -35.83 26.34 -12.95
C SER A 57 -36.09 27.77 -13.45
N LEU A 58 -35.04 28.51 -13.82
CA LEU A 58 -35.11 29.83 -14.45
C LEU A 58 -35.17 29.78 -15.99
N GLY A 59 -35.15 28.58 -16.59
CA GLY A 59 -35.20 28.39 -18.04
C GLY A 59 -33.83 28.37 -18.74
N ALA A 60 -32.75 28.02 -18.02
CA ALA A 60 -31.44 27.85 -18.64
C ALA A 60 -31.42 26.71 -19.67
N ASN A 61 -30.69 26.93 -20.77
CA ASN A 61 -30.35 25.89 -21.75
C ASN A 61 -29.07 25.13 -21.36
N SER A 62 -28.68 24.12 -22.15
CA SER A 62 -27.52 23.29 -21.84
C SER A 62 -26.20 24.10 -21.89
N THR A 63 -26.10 25.12 -22.75
CA THR A 63 -24.96 26.03 -22.84
C THR A 63 -24.74 26.81 -21.54
N ILE A 64 -25.80 27.37 -20.96
CA ILE A 64 -25.71 28.11 -19.69
C ILE A 64 -25.35 27.19 -18.54
N VAL A 65 -25.88 25.96 -18.51
CA VAL A 65 -25.48 24.94 -17.52
C VAL A 65 -23.99 24.59 -17.65
N GLY A 66 -23.50 24.43 -18.88
CA GLY A 66 -22.09 24.23 -19.19
C GLY A 66 -21.22 25.40 -18.70
N LEU A 67 -21.64 26.63 -18.97
CA LEU A 67 -20.95 27.85 -18.52
C LEU A 67 -20.88 27.97 -16.99
N LEU A 68 -21.97 27.69 -16.28
CA LEU A 68 -22.00 27.73 -14.82
C LEU A 68 -21.01 26.75 -14.20
N ASN A 69 -20.93 25.53 -14.76
CA ASN A 69 -19.95 24.53 -14.33
C ASN A 69 -18.53 24.92 -14.75
N ALA A 70 -18.35 25.56 -15.91
CA ALA A 70 -17.04 26.02 -16.36
C ALA A 70 -16.39 27.05 -15.43
N PHE A 71 -17.17 27.91 -14.78
CA PHE A 71 -16.65 28.84 -13.78
C PHE A 71 -15.94 28.13 -12.62
N MET A 72 -16.35 26.91 -12.26
CA MET A 72 -15.67 26.11 -11.22
C MET A 72 -14.23 25.73 -11.59
N TYR A 73 -13.91 25.72 -12.89
CA TYR A 73 -12.58 25.43 -13.44
C TYR A 73 -11.84 26.72 -13.80
N PHE A 74 -12.53 27.72 -14.35
CA PHE A 74 -11.91 29.01 -14.68
C PHE A 74 -11.41 29.78 -13.45
N CYS A 75 -11.85 29.41 -12.23
CA CYS A 75 -11.26 29.95 -11.01
C CYS A 75 -9.74 29.77 -10.94
N TYR A 76 -9.17 28.72 -11.56
CA TYR A 76 -7.71 28.50 -11.55
C TYR A 76 -6.92 29.63 -12.23
N PHE A 77 -7.52 30.34 -13.20
CA PHE A 77 -6.91 31.51 -13.81
C PHE A 77 -6.86 32.74 -12.89
N ALA A 78 -7.61 32.73 -11.77
CA ALA A 78 -7.59 33.79 -10.78
C ALA A 78 -6.56 33.57 -9.65
N ILE A 79 -5.81 32.44 -9.65
CA ILE A 79 -4.71 32.21 -8.68
C ILE A 79 -3.66 33.35 -8.67
N PRO A 80 -3.23 33.91 -9.82
CA PRO A 80 -2.31 35.04 -9.84
C PRO A 80 -2.81 36.28 -9.08
N LEU A 81 -4.13 36.50 -9.04
CA LEU A 81 -4.72 37.58 -8.23
C LEU A 81 -4.47 37.34 -6.73
N GLY A 82 -4.55 36.09 -6.29
CA GLY A 82 -4.17 35.68 -4.94
C GLY A 82 -2.72 36.00 -4.61
N LYS A 83 -1.80 35.73 -5.54
CA LYS A 83 -0.37 36.06 -5.38
C LYS A 83 -0.15 37.57 -5.19
N LEU A 84 -0.92 38.41 -5.88
CA LEU A 84 -0.89 39.86 -5.69
C LEU A 84 -1.45 40.28 -4.32
N MET A 85 -2.48 39.60 -3.82
CA MET A 85 -3.05 39.88 -2.49
C MET A 85 -2.08 39.52 -1.36
N VAL A 86 -1.33 38.42 -1.49
CA VAL A 86 -0.32 38.00 -0.48
C VAL A 86 0.79 39.03 -0.32
N ARG A 87 1.10 39.82 -1.36
CA ARG A 87 2.07 40.93 -1.25
C ARG A 87 1.62 42.06 -0.32
N LYS A 88 0.31 42.18 -0.07
CA LYS A 88 -0.28 43.25 0.75
C LYS A 88 -0.84 42.74 2.08
N TYR A 89 -1.25 41.49 2.14
CA TYR A 89 -1.86 40.85 3.30
C TYR A 89 -1.18 39.53 3.58
N THR A 90 -1.08 39.14 4.85
CA THR A 90 -0.61 37.81 5.24
C THR A 90 -1.38 36.71 4.51
N LEU A 91 -0.75 35.54 4.35
CA LEU A 91 -1.36 34.39 3.66
C LEU A 91 -2.76 34.06 4.20
N ILE A 92 -2.93 34.06 5.53
CA ILE A 92 -4.21 33.75 6.20
C ILE A 92 -5.26 34.84 5.96
N ARG A 93 -4.85 36.10 6.00
CA ARG A 93 -5.75 37.23 5.69
C ARG A 93 -6.19 37.20 4.24
N THR A 94 -5.29 36.91 3.31
CA THR A 94 -5.62 36.73 1.89
C THR A 94 -6.68 35.65 1.72
N PHE A 95 -6.50 34.50 2.39
CA PHE A 95 -7.47 33.42 2.37
C PHE A 95 -8.85 33.86 2.89
N ALA A 96 -8.88 34.48 4.06
CA ALA A 96 -10.11 34.93 4.71
C ALA A 96 -10.85 36.01 3.89
N TYR A 97 -10.14 37.01 3.36
CA TYR A 97 -10.74 38.08 2.56
C TYR A 97 -11.25 37.58 1.21
N ALA A 98 -10.50 36.70 0.54
CA ALA A 98 -10.95 36.08 -0.69
C ALA A 98 -12.23 35.24 -0.44
N TRP A 99 -12.30 34.48 0.65
CA TRP A 99 -13.51 33.74 1.03
C TRP A 99 -14.68 34.65 1.40
N PHE A 100 -14.41 35.77 2.08
CA PHE A 100 -15.43 36.76 2.37
C PHE A 100 -16.01 37.36 1.07
N MET A 101 -15.15 37.80 0.14
CA MET A 101 -15.56 38.37 -1.15
C MET A 101 -16.27 37.35 -2.05
N ARG A 102 -15.85 36.08 -1.99
CA ARG A 102 -16.52 34.94 -2.62
C ARG A 102 -17.99 34.88 -2.21
N ASN A 103 -18.27 34.92 -0.90
CA ASN A 103 -19.65 34.85 -0.40
C ASN A 103 -20.43 36.16 -0.64
N LEU A 104 -19.77 37.31 -0.56
CA LEU A 104 -20.36 38.61 -0.88
C LEU A 104 -20.88 38.68 -2.33
N SER A 105 -20.19 38.02 -3.26
CA SER A 105 -20.56 37.95 -4.67
C SER A 105 -21.92 37.25 -4.94
N LEU A 106 -22.45 36.52 -3.95
CA LEU A 106 -23.75 35.85 -4.04
C LEU A 106 -24.93 36.74 -3.61
N LEU A 107 -24.70 37.92 -3.02
CA LEU A 107 -25.78 38.84 -2.62
C LEU A 107 -26.78 39.17 -3.73
N PRO A 108 -26.38 39.37 -5.01
CA PRO A 108 -27.33 39.60 -6.10
C PRO A 108 -28.32 38.44 -6.31
N MET A 109 -28.00 37.22 -5.86
CA MET A 109 -28.93 36.09 -5.97
C MET A 109 -30.17 36.26 -5.09
N LEU A 110 -30.12 37.06 -4.02
CA LEU A 110 -31.24 37.26 -3.10
C LEU A 110 -32.46 37.90 -3.78
N VAL A 111 -32.25 38.67 -4.84
CA VAL A 111 -33.34 39.34 -5.58
C VAL A 111 -33.86 38.52 -6.77
N ILE A 112 -33.30 37.34 -7.04
CA ILE A 112 -33.74 36.47 -8.16
C ILE A 112 -35.25 36.18 -8.12
N PRO A 113 -35.87 35.81 -6.97
CA PRO A 113 -37.30 35.53 -6.92
C PRO A 113 -38.16 36.72 -7.36
N LEU A 114 -37.73 37.97 -7.06
CA LEU A 114 -38.46 39.18 -7.46
C LEU A 114 -38.56 39.30 -8.98
N PHE A 115 -37.46 39.09 -9.69
CA PHE A 115 -37.44 39.13 -11.16
C PHE A 115 -38.17 37.93 -11.79
N PHE A 116 -38.03 36.75 -11.19
CA PHE A 116 -38.73 35.54 -11.65
C PHE A 116 -40.26 35.70 -11.55
N PHE A 117 -40.78 36.13 -10.39
CA PHE A 117 -42.21 36.35 -10.21
C PHE A 117 -42.75 37.55 -11.00
N ALA A 118 -41.88 38.50 -11.37
CA ALA A 118 -42.20 39.56 -12.32
C ALA A 118 -42.19 39.10 -13.80
N GLY A 119 -41.94 37.81 -14.07
CA GLY A 119 -41.90 37.23 -15.41
C GLY A 119 -40.60 37.49 -16.18
N ASN A 120 -39.58 38.11 -15.56
CA ASN A 120 -38.32 38.44 -16.21
C ASN A 120 -37.24 37.38 -15.90
N ASN A 121 -37.44 36.18 -16.45
CA ASN A 121 -36.53 35.05 -16.28
C ASN A 121 -35.13 35.32 -16.85
N PHE A 122 -35.05 36.14 -17.90
CA PHE A 122 -33.77 36.54 -18.49
C PHE A 122 -32.88 37.29 -17.50
N VAL A 123 -33.41 38.29 -16.80
CA VAL A 123 -32.65 39.04 -15.78
C VAL A 123 -32.31 38.16 -14.59
N ALA A 124 -33.27 37.34 -14.12
CA ALA A 124 -33.06 36.38 -13.05
C ALA A 124 -31.88 35.42 -13.34
N LEU A 125 -31.82 34.88 -14.57
CA LEU A 125 -30.78 33.95 -14.98
C LEU A 125 -29.42 34.64 -15.17
N ASN A 126 -29.37 35.83 -15.76
CA ASN A 126 -28.11 36.57 -15.91
C ASN A 126 -27.52 37.00 -14.56
N LEU A 127 -28.37 37.36 -13.59
CA LEU A 127 -27.94 37.64 -12.22
C LEU A 127 -27.31 36.39 -11.57
N LEU A 128 -27.93 35.22 -11.74
CA LEU A 128 -27.37 33.95 -11.28
C LEU A 128 -25.98 33.71 -11.89
N VAL A 129 -25.86 33.83 -13.22
CA VAL A 129 -24.60 33.62 -13.95
C VAL A 129 -23.50 34.58 -13.47
N LEU A 130 -23.81 35.88 -13.34
CA LEU A 130 -22.86 36.88 -12.88
C LEU A 130 -22.40 36.62 -11.44
N SER A 131 -23.33 36.29 -10.54
CA SER A 131 -23.01 35.96 -9.15
C SER A 131 -22.08 34.75 -9.05
N VAL A 132 -22.36 33.69 -9.81
CA VAL A 132 -21.55 32.46 -9.82
C VAL A 132 -20.18 32.69 -10.45
N ALA A 133 -20.09 33.53 -11.48
CA ALA A 133 -18.82 33.94 -12.08
C ALA A 133 -17.93 34.67 -11.07
N CYS A 134 -18.46 35.72 -10.43
CA CYS A 134 -17.75 36.50 -9.41
C CYS A 134 -17.35 35.63 -8.21
N PHE A 135 -18.25 34.76 -7.73
CA PHE A 135 -17.96 33.78 -6.68
C PHE A 135 -16.70 32.96 -7.01
N ASN A 136 -16.63 32.40 -8.22
CA ASN A 136 -15.51 31.56 -8.62
C ASN A 136 -14.19 32.33 -8.82
N ILE A 137 -14.24 33.58 -9.29
CA ILE A 137 -13.03 34.43 -9.40
C ILE A 137 -12.40 34.64 -8.03
N PHE A 138 -13.18 35.05 -7.02
CA PHE A 138 -12.65 35.26 -5.67
C PHE A 138 -12.23 33.96 -4.99
N ARG A 139 -12.94 32.84 -5.24
CA ARG A 139 -12.50 31.51 -4.80
C ARG A 139 -11.10 31.20 -5.34
N GLY A 140 -10.88 31.44 -6.63
CA GLY A 140 -9.59 31.21 -7.29
C GLY A 140 -8.45 32.02 -6.66
N ALA A 141 -8.69 33.29 -6.35
CA ALA A 141 -7.71 34.13 -5.66
C ALA A 141 -7.32 33.58 -4.27
N GLY A 142 -8.29 33.05 -3.50
CA GLY A 142 -7.99 32.49 -2.17
C GLY A 142 -7.36 31.10 -2.21
N MET A 143 -7.48 30.35 -3.33
CA MET A 143 -6.97 28.98 -3.43
C MET A 143 -5.46 28.87 -3.25
N ILE A 144 -4.71 29.95 -3.47
CA ILE A 144 -3.26 30.02 -3.22
C ILE A 144 -2.89 29.63 -1.78
N ALA A 145 -3.80 29.85 -0.82
CA ALA A 145 -3.55 29.57 0.59
C ALA A 145 -3.89 28.13 1.03
N ASN A 146 -4.59 27.35 0.21
CA ASN A 146 -5.17 26.07 0.64
C ASN A 146 -4.09 25.04 1.05
N ASN A 147 -3.11 24.80 0.17
CA ASN A 147 -2.01 23.87 0.46
C ASN A 147 -1.03 24.43 1.52
N PRO A 148 -0.63 25.71 1.47
CA PRO A 148 0.20 26.31 2.52
C PRO A 148 -0.41 26.27 3.93
N VAL A 149 -1.71 26.56 4.08
CA VAL A 149 -2.38 26.49 5.40
C VAL A 149 -2.40 25.06 5.95
N ILE A 150 -2.60 24.05 5.10
CA ILE A 150 -2.48 22.64 5.52
C ILE A 150 -1.05 22.33 5.96
N LYS A 151 -0.03 22.85 5.26
CA LYS A 151 1.39 22.68 5.64
C LYS A 151 1.66 23.28 7.03
N ILE A 152 1.13 24.48 7.32
CA ILE A 152 1.25 25.14 8.62
C ILE A 152 0.57 24.33 9.73
N LEU A 153 -0.60 23.77 9.45
CA LEU A 153 -1.38 23.02 10.44
C LEU A 153 -0.95 21.56 10.60
N ALA A 154 -0.20 20.99 9.67
CA ALA A 154 0.27 19.61 9.72
C ALA A 154 1.70 19.48 9.17
N PRO A 155 2.71 19.91 9.94
CA PRO A 155 4.11 19.73 9.57
C PRO A 155 4.52 18.25 9.64
N GLY A 156 5.48 17.86 8.79
CA GLY A 156 6.08 16.52 8.80
C GLY A 156 5.13 15.38 8.41
N LYS A 157 5.28 14.23 9.09
CA LYS A 157 4.61 12.96 8.76
C LYS A 157 3.08 12.98 8.94
N ASP A 158 2.54 13.91 9.72
CA ASP A 158 1.11 14.05 9.99
C ASP A 158 0.29 14.57 8.79
N ARG A 159 0.95 15.16 7.79
CA ARG A 159 0.31 15.89 6.70
C ARG A 159 -0.71 15.06 5.92
N SER A 160 -0.31 13.88 5.47
CA SER A 160 -1.15 13.00 4.66
C SER A 160 -2.39 12.52 5.44
N SER A 161 -2.20 12.15 6.71
CA SER A 161 -3.29 11.77 7.61
C SER A 161 -4.29 12.92 7.84
N TYR A 162 -3.78 14.15 8.02
CA TYR A 162 -4.63 15.32 8.21
C TYR A 162 -5.42 15.68 6.95
N ILE A 163 -4.80 15.61 5.75
CA ILE A 163 -5.48 15.81 4.46
C ILE A 163 -6.65 14.83 4.28
N VAL A 164 -6.42 13.55 4.61
CA VAL A 164 -7.47 12.52 4.56
C VAL A 164 -8.63 12.87 5.50
N ARG A 165 -8.32 13.29 6.74
CA ARG A 165 -9.34 13.70 7.71
C ARG A 165 -10.15 14.90 7.22
N ILE A 166 -9.50 15.91 6.63
CA ILE A 166 -10.17 17.06 6.01
C ILE A 166 -11.08 16.60 4.87
N SER A 167 -10.59 15.72 3.99
CA SER A 167 -11.37 15.20 2.86
C SER A 167 -12.63 14.44 3.32
N LEU A 168 -12.51 13.57 4.31
CA LEU A 168 -13.66 12.86 4.89
C LEU A 168 -14.67 13.84 5.50
N THR A 169 -14.18 14.85 6.22
CA THR A 169 -15.00 15.89 6.84
C THR A 169 -15.76 16.70 5.78
N ASN A 170 -15.09 17.09 4.70
CA ASN A 170 -15.69 17.83 3.59
C ASN A 170 -16.77 17.02 2.89
N ASN A 171 -16.49 15.76 2.54
CA ASN A 171 -17.45 14.89 1.87
C ASN A 171 -18.69 14.61 2.75
N ALA A 172 -18.50 14.38 4.06
CA ALA A 172 -19.63 14.19 4.99
C ALA A 172 -20.50 15.44 5.10
N ALA A 173 -19.88 16.62 5.23
CA ALA A 173 -20.61 17.89 5.29
C ALA A 173 -21.37 18.19 3.98
N THR A 174 -20.75 17.92 2.83
CA THR A 174 -21.41 18.02 1.51
C THR A 174 -22.59 17.05 1.41
N LEU A 175 -22.44 15.79 1.84
CA LEU A 175 -23.53 14.80 1.84
C LEU A 175 -24.72 15.28 2.67
N ILE A 176 -24.47 15.79 3.88
CA ILE A 176 -25.51 16.33 4.77
C ILE A 176 -26.21 17.52 4.09
N ALA A 177 -25.45 18.46 3.52
CA ALA A 177 -26.00 19.62 2.84
C ALA A 177 -26.88 19.24 1.64
N THR A 178 -26.44 18.27 0.84
CA THR A 178 -27.22 17.76 -0.31
C THR A 178 -28.48 17.04 0.14
N LEU A 179 -28.44 16.28 1.25
CA LEU A 179 -29.64 15.66 1.83
C LEU A 179 -30.63 16.70 2.36
N LEU A 180 -30.14 17.78 3.00
CA LEU A 180 -30.98 18.89 3.43
C LEU A 180 -31.67 19.56 2.24
N LEU A 181 -30.92 19.83 1.16
CA LEU A 181 -31.50 20.38 -0.07
C LEU A 181 -32.54 19.43 -0.68
N ALA A 182 -32.26 18.13 -0.74
CA ALA A 182 -33.20 17.13 -1.25
C ALA A 182 -34.51 17.14 -0.43
N GLY A 183 -34.42 17.22 0.89
CA GLY A 183 -35.57 17.34 1.79
C GLY A 183 -36.37 18.64 1.57
N MET A 184 -35.68 19.78 1.42
CA MET A 184 -36.33 21.06 1.12
C MET A 184 -37.09 21.00 -0.22
N LEU A 185 -36.49 20.42 -1.26
CA LEU A 185 -37.11 20.25 -2.57
C LEU A 185 -38.22 19.21 -2.56
N TRP A 186 -38.19 18.24 -1.64
CA TRP A 186 -39.30 17.29 -1.46
C TRP A 186 -40.56 17.97 -0.92
N ILE A 187 -40.41 18.98 -0.06
CA ILE A 187 -41.53 19.74 0.51
C ILE A 187 -42.13 20.68 -0.54
N ASN A 188 -41.29 21.46 -1.21
CA ASN A 188 -41.72 22.42 -2.21
C ASN A 188 -40.65 22.62 -3.30
N ILE A 189 -40.98 22.25 -4.54
CA ILE A 189 -40.13 22.48 -5.71
C ILE A 189 -40.44 23.90 -6.23
N SER A 190 -39.60 24.87 -5.87
CA SER A 190 -39.76 26.26 -6.32
C SER A 190 -38.43 27.01 -6.40
N VAL A 191 -38.42 28.10 -7.18
CA VAL A 191 -37.33 29.09 -7.22
C VAL A 191 -37.03 29.64 -5.82
N THR A 192 -38.06 29.81 -4.97
CA THR A 192 -37.91 30.26 -3.58
C THR A 192 -37.13 29.25 -2.75
N THR A 193 -37.34 27.94 -2.96
CA THR A 193 -36.62 26.88 -2.24
C THR A 193 -35.12 26.94 -2.52
N TYR A 194 -34.72 27.11 -3.79
CA TYR A 194 -33.31 27.30 -4.16
C TYR A 194 -32.73 28.60 -3.59
N ASN A 195 -33.54 29.66 -3.54
CA ASN A 195 -33.12 30.93 -2.96
C ASN A 195 -32.87 30.80 -1.45
N ILE A 196 -33.75 30.11 -0.71
CA ILE A 196 -33.57 29.82 0.73
C ILE A 196 -32.32 28.97 0.95
N ALA A 197 -32.11 27.93 0.13
CA ALA A 197 -30.89 27.12 0.20
C ALA A 197 -29.62 27.98 -0.02
N THR A 198 -29.67 28.90 -0.98
CA THR A 198 -28.59 29.85 -1.25
C THR A 198 -28.35 30.78 -0.05
N ILE A 199 -29.41 31.28 0.60
CA ILE A 199 -29.30 32.12 1.82
C ILE A 199 -28.59 31.36 2.94
N ILE A 200 -29.02 30.12 3.21
CA ILE A 200 -28.40 29.26 4.23
C ILE A 200 -26.92 29.03 3.91
N GLY A 201 -26.63 28.71 2.64
CA GLY A 201 -25.27 28.51 2.15
C GLY A 201 -24.41 29.77 2.27
N MET A 202 -24.96 30.94 1.99
CA MET A 202 -24.26 32.23 2.10
C MET A 202 -23.95 32.60 3.55
N ILE A 203 -24.92 32.45 4.47
CA ILE A 203 -24.73 32.69 5.91
C ILE A 203 -23.62 31.78 6.45
N SER A 204 -23.68 30.49 6.11
CA SER A 204 -22.64 29.53 6.47
C SER A 204 -21.28 29.91 5.87
N GLY A 205 -21.27 30.40 4.63
CA GLY A 205 -20.07 30.90 3.96
C GLY A 205 -19.41 32.07 4.70
N PHE A 206 -20.20 33.05 5.15
CA PHE A 206 -19.70 34.17 5.95
C PHE A 206 -19.15 33.72 7.31
N ILE A 207 -19.84 32.80 7.99
CA ILE A 207 -19.36 32.21 9.25
C ILE A 207 -18.02 31.50 9.02
N ALA A 208 -17.90 30.68 7.98
CA ALA A 208 -16.66 30.00 7.61
C ALA A 208 -15.53 31.01 7.33
N SER A 209 -15.82 32.09 6.60
CA SER A 209 -14.84 33.14 6.30
C SER A 209 -14.32 33.82 7.58
N ALA A 210 -15.20 34.06 8.56
CA ALA A 210 -14.81 34.61 9.86
C ALA A 210 -13.96 33.65 10.69
N LEU A 211 -14.15 32.34 10.56
CA LEU A 211 -13.31 31.33 11.22
C LEU A 211 -11.88 31.31 10.69
N LEU A 212 -11.67 31.58 9.40
CA LEU A 212 -10.31 31.66 8.82
C LEU A 212 -9.46 32.75 9.48
N LEU A 213 -10.06 33.86 9.91
CA LEU A 213 -9.35 34.93 10.63
C LEU A 213 -8.85 34.50 12.02
N LYS A 214 -9.33 33.38 12.56
CA LYS A 214 -8.90 32.80 13.84
C LYS A 214 -7.78 31.79 13.71
N LEU A 215 -7.33 31.49 12.48
CA LEU A 215 -6.18 30.60 12.27
C LEU A 215 -4.88 31.26 12.75
N PRO A 216 -3.93 30.47 13.30
CA PRO A 216 -2.64 30.99 13.74
C PRO A 216 -1.83 31.47 12.54
N ASP A 217 -1.39 32.73 12.57
CA ASP A 217 -0.70 33.43 11.48
C ASP A 217 0.79 33.54 11.81
N PRO A 218 1.67 32.72 11.21
CA PRO A 218 3.09 32.67 11.56
C PRO A 218 3.78 34.04 11.42
N GLU A 219 3.42 34.79 10.37
CA GLU A 219 3.97 36.13 10.10
C GLU A 219 3.65 37.13 11.23
N LYS A 220 2.46 37.03 11.85
CA LYS A 220 2.09 37.89 12.99
C LYS A 220 2.64 37.41 14.32
N GLU A 221 2.89 36.11 14.46
CA GLU A 221 3.50 35.59 15.68
C GLU A 221 4.98 35.96 15.74
N ALA A 222 5.68 35.94 14.59
CA ALA A 222 7.05 36.48 14.44
C ALA A 222 7.12 37.98 14.76
N GLU A 223 6.18 38.80 14.25
CA GLU A 223 6.08 40.23 14.58
C GLU A 223 5.92 40.51 16.09
N LYS A 224 5.31 39.58 16.85
CA LYS A 224 5.14 39.70 18.31
C LYS A 224 6.34 39.21 19.12
N GLY A 225 7.19 38.37 18.53
CA GLY A 225 8.41 37.83 19.13
C GLY A 225 9.62 38.79 19.14
N GLY A 226 9.51 39.94 18.48
CA GLY A 226 10.57 40.96 18.43
C GLY A 226 11.53 40.84 17.25
N GLU A 227 11.38 39.82 16.39
CA GLU A 227 12.13 39.72 15.14
C GLU A 227 11.29 40.31 13.99
N ALA A 228 11.55 41.58 13.68
CA ALA A 228 10.96 42.24 12.52
C ALA A 228 11.55 41.64 11.23
N GLN A 229 10.87 40.64 10.66
CA GLN A 229 11.12 40.20 9.30
C GLN A 229 10.18 40.94 8.35
N THR A 230 10.77 41.51 7.32
CA THR A 230 10.06 42.14 6.20
C THR A 230 9.10 41.12 5.57
N PRO A 231 7.89 41.52 5.15
CA PRO A 231 6.92 40.61 4.54
C PRO A 231 7.58 39.86 3.40
N LEU A 232 7.60 38.52 3.47
CA LEU A 232 8.18 37.55 2.54
C LEU A 232 8.38 38.15 1.13
N GLN A 233 9.49 38.85 0.94
CA GLN A 233 10.01 39.16 -0.37
C GLN A 233 10.80 37.91 -0.75
N GLU A 234 10.12 36.93 -1.32
CA GLU A 234 10.81 35.98 -2.19
C GLU A 234 11.67 36.82 -3.15
N PRO A 235 12.99 36.58 -3.25
CA PRO A 235 13.78 37.14 -4.31
C PRO A 235 13.03 36.88 -5.62
N ALA A 236 12.94 37.90 -6.47
CA ALA A 236 12.26 37.79 -7.74
C ALA A 236 12.96 36.75 -8.65
N GLU A 237 12.63 35.47 -8.52
CA GLU A 237 12.77 34.50 -9.59
C GLU A 237 11.67 34.74 -10.62
N GLN A 238 11.65 35.94 -11.19
CA GLN A 238 10.69 36.36 -12.23
C GLN A 238 10.86 35.60 -13.56
N HIS A 239 11.80 34.64 -13.65
CA HIS A 239 12.12 33.89 -14.87
C HIS A 239 12.08 32.35 -14.73
N SER A 240 11.46 31.81 -13.68
CA SER A 240 11.46 30.35 -13.45
C SER A 240 10.33 29.59 -14.17
N PHE A 241 9.08 30.08 -14.15
CA PHE A 241 7.93 29.34 -14.70
C PHE A 241 8.09 28.91 -16.17
N PHE A 242 8.41 29.85 -17.06
CA PHE A 242 8.56 29.55 -18.49
C PHE A 242 9.74 28.60 -18.75
N THR A 243 10.80 28.71 -17.95
CA THR A 243 11.98 27.88 -18.03
C THR A 243 11.68 26.46 -17.59
N HIS A 244 11.06 26.29 -16.42
CA HIS A 244 10.61 24.99 -15.90
C HIS A 244 9.58 24.34 -16.81
N ALA A 245 8.57 25.09 -17.28
CA ALA A 245 7.60 24.58 -18.25
C ALA A 245 8.29 24.11 -19.54
N ARG A 246 9.13 24.94 -20.15
CA ARG A 246 9.87 24.58 -21.38
C ARG A 246 10.76 23.35 -21.18
N ASN A 247 11.43 23.25 -20.04
CA ASN A 247 12.26 22.10 -19.72
C ASN A 247 11.43 20.84 -19.50
N ALA A 248 10.30 20.93 -18.79
CA ALA A 248 9.38 19.81 -18.61
C ALA A 248 8.85 19.29 -19.95
N PHE A 249 8.49 20.17 -20.88
CA PHE A 249 8.06 19.76 -22.23
C PHE A 249 9.15 19.07 -23.07
N LYS A 250 10.44 19.08 -22.66
CA LYS A 250 11.49 18.27 -23.30
C LYS A 250 11.40 16.79 -22.89
N ASP A 251 10.85 16.49 -21.72
CA ASP A 251 10.61 15.12 -21.26
C ASP A 251 9.46 14.48 -22.07
N ALA A 252 9.72 13.29 -22.63
CA ALA A 252 8.72 12.57 -23.42
C ALA A 252 7.52 12.11 -22.58
N ASN A 253 7.77 11.63 -21.36
CA ASN A 253 6.75 11.20 -20.43
C ASN A 253 5.88 12.38 -19.97
N PHE A 254 6.48 13.54 -19.73
CA PHE A 254 5.72 14.75 -19.40
C PHE A 254 4.77 15.17 -20.53
N ARG A 255 5.23 15.15 -21.79
CA ARG A 255 4.38 15.41 -22.96
C ARG A 255 3.23 14.41 -23.08
N LEU A 256 3.54 13.12 -22.89
CA LEU A 256 2.55 12.04 -22.86
C LEU A 256 1.51 12.26 -21.76
N PHE A 257 1.95 12.62 -20.56
CA PHE A 257 1.07 12.93 -19.43
C PHE A 257 0.16 14.11 -19.72
N ILE A 258 0.70 15.26 -20.16
CA ILE A 258 -0.12 16.43 -20.48
C ILE A 258 -1.12 16.11 -21.60
N THR A 259 -0.72 15.35 -22.62
CA THR A 259 -1.63 14.93 -23.70
C THR A 259 -2.76 14.05 -23.17
N ALA A 260 -2.44 13.02 -22.38
CA ALA A 260 -3.44 12.13 -21.77
C ALA A 260 -4.37 12.90 -20.82
N PHE A 261 -3.80 13.74 -19.96
CA PHE A 261 -4.53 14.59 -19.01
C PHE A 261 -5.44 15.58 -19.72
N PHE A 262 -4.98 16.18 -20.82
CA PHE A 262 -5.79 17.08 -21.63
C PHE A 262 -6.99 16.36 -22.23
N ILE A 263 -6.77 15.24 -22.94
CA ILE A 263 -7.83 14.51 -23.64
C ILE A 263 -8.86 13.95 -22.66
N VAL A 264 -8.41 13.24 -21.62
CA VAL A 264 -9.31 12.63 -20.62
C VAL A 264 -10.00 13.69 -19.78
N GLY A 265 -9.26 14.70 -19.31
CA GLY A 265 -9.82 15.81 -18.55
C GLY A 265 -10.86 16.59 -19.35
N PHE A 266 -10.66 16.74 -20.67
CA PHE A 266 -11.63 17.39 -21.55
C PHE A 266 -12.92 16.56 -21.69
N GLY A 267 -12.81 15.25 -21.95
CA GLY A 267 -13.98 14.36 -22.01
C GLY A 267 -14.76 14.32 -20.69
N ILE A 268 -14.08 14.27 -19.55
CA ILE A 268 -14.71 14.32 -18.23
C ILE A 268 -15.33 15.70 -17.96
N GLY A 269 -14.65 16.78 -18.34
CA GLY A 269 -15.17 18.15 -18.27
C GLY A 269 -16.46 18.32 -19.07
N MET A 270 -16.55 17.70 -20.26
CA MET A 270 -17.78 17.63 -21.05
C MET A 270 -18.87 16.84 -20.32
N ALA A 271 -18.56 15.66 -19.78
CA ALA A 271 -19.58 14.77 -19.21
C ALA A 271 -20.16 15.25 -17.87
N ARG A 272 -19.30 15.75 -16.97
CA ARG A 272 -19.61 15.96 -15.54
C ARG A 272 -20.86 16.80 -15.28
N PRO A 273 -21.08 17.96 -15.94
CA PRO A 273 -22.28 18.78 -15.71
C PRO A 273 -23.58 18.06 -16.10
N PHE A 274 -23.49 17.15 -17.08
CA PHE A 274 -24.65 16.63 -17.78
C PHE A 274 -25.08 15.23 -17.32
N ILE A 275 -24.37 14.59 -16.38
CA ILE A 275 -24.82 13.30 -15.81
C ILE A 275 -26.18 13.44 -15.13
N ILE A 276 -26.34 14.48 -14.29
CA ILE A 276 -27.60 14.73 -13.59
C ILE A 276 -28.64 15.37 -14.52
N VAL A 277 -28.20 16.23 -15.45
CA VAL A 277 -29.09 16.88 -16.43
C VAL A 277 -29.70 15.84 -17.39
N PHE A 278 -28.92 14.83 -17.80
CA PHE A 278 -29.41 13.69 -18.57
C PHE A 278 -30.58 12.98 -17.88
N ALA A 279 -30.44 12.69 -16.59
CA ALA A 279 -31.52 12.06 -15.81
C ALA A 279 -32.80 12.92 -15.85
N LYS A 280 -32.66 14.24 -15.74
CA LYS A 280 -33.79 15.18 -15.77
C LYS A 280 -34.42 15.33 -17.16
N GLU A 281 -33.62 15.55 -18.19
CA GLU A 281 -34.10 15.85 -19.55
C GLU A 281 -34.59 14.61 -20.31
N VAL A 282 -34.06 13.42 -20.02
CA VAL A 282 -34.42 12.17 -20.72
C VAL A 282 -35.44 11.34 -19.96
N TYR A 283 -35.35 11.26 -18.62
CA TYR A 283 -36.28 10.47 -17.80
C TYR A 283 -37.37 11.31 -17.11
N GLY A 284 -37.34 12.63 -17.25
CA GLY A 284 -38.33 13.51 -16.63
C GLY A 284 -38.30 13.50 -15.10
N THR A 285 -37.15 13.23 -14.49
CA THR A 285 -37.04 13.12 -13.03
C THR A 285 -37.25 14.47 -12.36
N SER A 286 -37.91 14.48 -11.19
CA SER A 286 -38.07 15.67 -10.36
C SER A 286 -36.72 16.19 -9.82
N ASP A 287 -36.70 17.46 -9.42
CA ASP A 287 -35.53 18.12 -8.82
C ASP A 287 -35.06 17.46 -7.52
N SER A 288 -36.01 16.95 -6.72
CA SER A 288 -35.71 16.20 -5.50
C SER A 288 -34.96 14.89 -5.81
N LEU A 289 -35.43 14.13 -6.80
CA LEU A 289 -34.76 12.89 -7.24
C LEU A 289 -33.39 13.17 -7.89
N ALA A 290 -33.27 14.23 -8.68
CA ALA A 290 -31.99 14.67 -9.24
C ALA A 290 -30.96 15.01 -8.13
N THR A 291 -31.44 15.57 -7.02
CA THR A 291 -30.60 15.83 -5.84
C THR A 291 -30.19 14.53 -5.14
N ILE A 292 -31.05 13.51 -5.08
CA ILE A 292 -30.68 12.17 -4.59
C ILE A 292 -29.56 11.53 -5.43
N PHE A 293 -29.58 11.69 -6.77
CA PHE A 293 -28.48 11.22 -7.61
C PHE A 293 -27.14 11.92 -7.29
N THR A 294 -27.19 13.17 -6.83
CA THR A 294 -26.01 13.89 -6.33
C THR A 294 -25.52 13.30 -5.00
N VAL A 295 -26.42 12.89 -4.11
CA VAL A 295 -26.08 12.15 -2.87
C VAL A 295 -25.35 10.84 -3.22
N CYS A 296 -25.86 10.07 -4.19
CA CYS A 296 -25.21 8.86 -4.68
C CYS A 296 -23.83 9.15 -5.30
N SER A 297 -23.69 10.25 -6.05
CA SER A 297 -22.41 10.70 -6.60
C SER A 297 -21.39 11.00 -5.50
N SER A 298 -21.79 11.73 -4.45
CA SER A 298 -20.95 12.05 -3.29
C SER A 298 -20.54 10.80 -2.51
N PHE A 299 -21.45 9.83 -2.37
CA PHE A 299 -21.13 8.53 -1.77
C PHE A 299 -20.07 7.77 -2.59
N GLY A 300 -20.17 7.79 -3.92
CA GLY A 300 -19.13 7.25 -4.80
C GLY A 300 -17.77 7.93 -4.60
N ALA A 301 -17.73 9.26 -4.49
CA ALA A 301 -16.49 9.99 -4.21
C ALA A 301 -15.86 9.59 -2.87
N LEU A 302 -16.68 9.36 -1.83
CA LEU A 302 -16.23 8.89 -0.52
C LEU A 302 -15.55 7.51 -0.63
N ILE A 303 -16.16 6.56 -1.35
CA ILE A 303 -15.59 5.23 -1.58
C ILE A 303 -14.22 5.35 -2.25
N VAL A 304 -14.10 6.17 -3.29
CA VAL A 304 -12.82 6.41 -3.96
C VAL A 304 -11.78 7.01 -3.02
N GLY A 305 -12.16 7.98 -2.20
CA GLY A 305 -11.25 8.56 -1.20
C GLY A 305 -10.70 7.51 -0.21
N LEU A 306 -11.55 6.59 0.24
CA LEU A 306 -11.15 5.47 1.12
C LEU A 306 -10.23 4.46 0.40
N ILE A 307 -10.52 4.12 -0.85
CA ILE A 307 -9.68 3.23 -1.65
C ILE A 307 -8.32 3.89 -1.93
N MET A 308 -8.31 5.12 -2.43
CA MET A 308 -7.09 5.85 -2.77
C MET A 308 -6.16 6.01 -1.58
N ARG A 309 -6.71 6.27 -0.38
CA ARG A 309 -5.93 6.35 0.86
C ARG A 309 -5.07 5.11 1.11
N LEU A 310 -5.59 3.92 0.81
CA LEU A 310 -4.90 2.65 1.10
C LEU A 310 -3.92 2.24 -0.01
N VAL A 311 -4.18 2.71 -1.23
CA VAL A 311 -3.66 2.10 -2.45
C VAL A 311 -2.68 3.01 -3.20
N ILE A 312 -2.90 4.33 -3.22
CA ILE A 312 -2.20 5.22 -4.17
C ILE A 312 -0.68 5.22 -3.97
N ASP A 313 -0.23 5.28 -2.71
CA ASP A 313 1.18 5.34 -2.35
C ASP A 313 1.89 3.98 -2.45
N ARG A 314 1.10 2.89 -2.51
CA ARG A 314 1.63 1.51 -2.41
C ARG A 314 1.60 0.76 -3.73
N ILE A 315 0.53 0.94 -4.50
CA ILE A 315 0.35 0.32 -5.81
C ILE A 315 0.85 1.25 -6.91
N GLY A 316 0.74 2.56 -6.70
CA GLY A 316 1.18 3.61 -7.60
C GLY A 316 0.06 4.23 -8.45
N ALA A 317 0.32 5.44 -8.95
CA ALA A 317 -0.70 6.29 -9.56
C ALA A 317 -1.10 5.86 -10.99
N LYS A 318 -0.19 5.33 -11.80
CA LYS A 318 -0.47 4.94 -13.19
C LYS A 318 -1.59 3.90 -13.33
N PRO A 319 -1.57 2.74 -12.65
CA PRO A 319 -2.63 1.75 -12.80
C PRO A 319 -3.98 2.30 -12.32
N MET A 320 -4.01 3.06 -11.22
CA MET A 320 -5.23 3.70 -10.73
C MET A 320 -5.79 4.70 -11.74
N TYR A 321 -4.91 5.45 -12.42
CA TYR A 321 -5.31 6.41 -13.45
C TYR A 321 -6.04 5.72 -14.62
N ILE A 322 -5.49 4.60 -15.10
CA ILE A 322 -6.10 3.81 -16.17
C ILE A 322 -7.42 3.16 -15.69
N ILE A 323 -7.46 2.58 -14.49
CA ILE A 323 -8.65 1.91 -13.96
C ILE A 323 -9.81 2.89 -13.82
N PHE A 324 -9.58 4.06 -13.23
CA PHE A 324 -10.65 5.04 -13.03
C PHE A 324 -11.08 5.73 -14.33
N SER A 325 -10.15 5.95 -15.27
CA SER A 325 -10.51 6.43 -16.61
C SER A 325 -11.33 5.39 -17.39
N SER A 326 -11.01 4.10 -17.23
CA SER A 326 -11.79 3.00 -17.81
C SER A 326 -13.17 2.89 -17.17
N LEU A 327 -13.25 3.07 -15.84
CA LEU A 327 -14.52 3.10 -15.11
C LEU A 327 -15.41 4.24 -15.62
N ALA A 328 -14.85 5.46 -15.75
CA ALA A 328 -15.56 6.61 -16.28
C ALA A 328 -16.08 6.40 -17.71
N LEU A 329 -15.35 5.65 -18.54
CA LEU A 329 -15.78 5.29 -19.89
C LEU A 329 -16.92 4.26 -19.87
N VAL A 330 -16.73 3.15 -19.16
CA VAL A 330 -17.67 2.02 -19.14
C VAL A 330 -19.01 2.43 -18.55
N THR A 331 -19.04 3.32 -17.57
CA THR A 331 -20.29 3.78 -16.94
C THR A 331 -21.16 4.64 -17.85
N LEU A 332 -20.60 5.21 -18.93
CA LEU A 332 -21.36 5.97 -19.92
C LEU A 332 -22.03 5.06 -20.97
N ILE A 333 -21.60 3.80 -21.11
CA ILE A 333 -22.19 2.85 -22.07
C ILE A 333 -23.69 2.59 -21.77
N PRO A 334 -24.12 2.31 -20.52
CA PRO A 334 -25.54 2.18 -20.19
C PRO A 334 -26.39 3.39 -20.57
N ALA A 335 -25.84 4.61 -20.51
CA ALA A 335 -26.55 5.84 -20.88
C ALA A 335 -26.84 5.93 -22.39
N ILE A 336 -26.10 5.20 -23.23
CA ILE A 336 -26.35 5.12 -24.68
C ILE A 336 -27.48 4.16 -25.00
N ILE A 337 -27.52 3.01 -24.32
CA ILE A 337 -28.41 1.89 -24.66
C ILE A 337 -29.86 2.18 -24.23
N ALA A 338 -30.07 2.90 -23.13
CA ALA A 338 -31.41 3.20 -22.61
C ALA A 338 -32.12 4.28 -23.45
N PRO A 339 -33.40 4.11 -23.84
CA PRO A 339 -34.47 3.97 -22.88
C PRO A 339 -35.40 2.79 -23.16
N GLY A 340 -35.67 2.02 -22.12
CA GLY A 340 -36.61 0.90 -22.12
C GLY A 340 -36.73 0.23 -20.75
N LEU A 341 -36.32 0.91 -19.67
CA LEU A 341 -36.50 0.37 -18.32
C LEU A 341 -38.00 0.42 -18.03
N GLY A 342 -38.68 -0.71 -18.20
CA GLY A 342 -40.15 -0.82 -18.18
C GLY A 342 -40.84 -0.43 -16.88
N THR A 343 -40.08 -0.04 -15.84
CA THR A 343 -40.59 0.50 -14.58
C THR A 343 -39.76 1.70 -14.09
N VAL A 344 -40.46 2.68 -13.51
CA VAL A 344 -39.86 3.91 -12.94
C VAL A 344 -38.86 3.59 -11.82
N SER A 345 -39.14 2.57 -11.01
CA SER A 345 -38.26 2.14 -9.91
C SER A 345 -36.91 1.62 -10.42
N LEU A 346 -36.93 0.82 -11.49
CA LEU A 346 -35.70 0.32 -12.11
C LEU A 346 -34.88 1.46 -12.71
N ALA A 347 -35.53 2.44 -13.35
CA ALA A 347 -34.86 3.64 -13.87
C ALA A 347 -34.15 4.44 -12.77
N ILE A 348 -34.81 4.66 -11.63
CA ILE A 348 -34.20 5.36 -10.49
C ILE A 348 -32.97 4.61 -9.97
N VAL A 349 -33.07 3.29 -9.76
CA VAL A 349 -31.93 2.49 -9.28
C VAL A 349 -30.75 2.55 -10.24
N VAL A 350 -31.01 2.41 -11.55
CA VAL A 350 -29.97 2.49 -12.58
C VAL A 350 -29.33 3.88 -12.60
N LEU A 351 -30.11 4.97 -12.51
CA LEU A 351 -29.58 6.34 -12.49
C LEU A 351 -28.77 6.63 -11.23
N CYS A 352 -29.17 6.10 -10.07
CA CYS A 352 -28.37 6.16 -8.84
C CYS A 352 -27.00 5.48 -9.03
N LEU A 353 -26.99 4.28 -9.60
CA LEU A 353 -25.75 3.53 -9.87
C LEU A 353 -24.88 4.22 -10.91
N ILE A 354 -25.44 4.70 -12.02
CA ILE A 354 -24.70 5.46 -13.05
C ILE A 354 -24.07 6.70 -12.41
N SER A 355 -24.84 7.47 -11.63
CA SER A 355 -24.35 8.69 -11.00
C SER A 355 -23.21 8.41 -10.00
N MET A 356 -23.39 7.38 -9.16
CA MET A 356 -22.37 6.93 -8.21
C MET A 356 -21.08 6.49 -8.92
N ILE A 357 -21.16 5.51 -9.83
CA ILE A 357 -19.99 4.87 -10.43
C ILE A 357 -19.29 5.81 -11.42
N THR A 358 -20.03 6.64 -12.17
CA THR A 358 -19.44 7.66 -13.04
C THR A 358 -18.65 8.67 -12.22
N ASN A 359 -19.19 9.13 -11.09
CA ASN A 359 -18.47 10.05 -10.22
C ASN A 359 -17.27 9.38 -9.53
N MET A 360 -17.33 8.07 -9.23
CA MET A 360 -16.14 7.31 -8.81
C MET A 360 -15.04 7.36 -9.86
N GLY A 361 -15.39 7.14 -11.14
CA GLY A 361 -14.47 7.24 -12.27
C GLY A 361 -13.83 8.63 -12.36
N PHE A 362 -14.65 9.69 -12.29
CA PHE A 362 -14.17 11.07 -12.39
C PHE A 362 -13.25 11.48 -11.23
N VAL A 363 -13.66 11.25 -9.99
CA VAL A 363 -12.87 11.61 -8.81
C VAL A 363 -11.60 10.76 -8.71
N GLY A 364 -11.70 9.47 -9.03
CA GLY A 364 -10.55 8.58 -8.98
C GLY A 364 -9.52 8.93 -10.05
N GLN A 365 -9.98 9.34 -11.23
CA GLN A 365 -9.12 9.84 -12.31
C GLN A 365 -8.41 11.13 -11.89
N ASP A 366 -9.14 12.13 -11.36
CA ASP A 366 -8.55 13.39 -10.90
C ASP A 366 -7.45 13.15 -9.84
N ASN A 367 -7.74 12.31 -8.84
CA ASN A 367 -6.79 11.94 -7.78
C ASN A 367 -5.56 11.21 -8.32
N ALA A 368 -5.75 10.24 -9.22
CA ALA A 368 -4.65 9.48 -9.79
C ALA A 368 -3.78 10.33 -10.73
N ALA A 369 -4.39 11.21 -11.54
CA ALA A 369 -3.65 12.14 -12.40
C ALA A 369 -2.80 13.10 -11.58
N GLN A 370 -3.35 13.64 -10.49
CA GLN A 370 -2.61 14.51 -9.59
C GLN A 370 -1.46 13.77 -8.90
N ALA A 371 -1.69 12.57 -8.39
CA ALA A 371 -0.64 11.75 -7.77
C ALA A 371 0.47 11.40 -8.78
N TYR A 372 0.10 11.03 -10.02
CA TYR A 372 1.06 10.76 -11.08
C TYR A 372 1.89 12.02 -11.44
N PHE A 373 1.23 13.18 -11.51
CA PHE A 373 1.89 14.45 -11.77
C PHE A 373 2.96 14.75 -10.71
N PHE A 374 2.63 14.63 -9.42
CA PHE A 374 3.60 14.87 -8.34
C PHE A 374 4.71 13.84 -8.29
N ALA A 375 4.45 12.58 -8.66
CA ALA A 375 5.49 11.55 -8.73
C ALA A 375 6.47 11.76 -9.92
N MET A 376 6.03 12.47 -10.97
CA MET A 376 6.81 12.70 -12.19
C MET A 376 7.66 13.98 -12.12
N VAL A 377 7.17 15.01 -11.43
CA VAL A 377 7.76 16.36 -11.46
C VAL A 377 8.86 16.51 -10.40
N PRO A 378 10.02 17.10 -10.74
CA PRO A 378 11.07 17.37 -9.76
C PRO A 378 10.65 18.45 -8.75
N GLU A 379 11.19 18.37 -7.54
CA GLU A 379 10.77 19.20 -6.41
C GLU A 379 11.00 20.69 -6.65
N GLU A 380 12.12 21.06 -7.28
CA GLU A 380 12.45 22.46 -7.59
C GLU A 380 11.44 23.12 -8.57
N ALA A 381 10.78 22.32 -9.41
CA ALA A 381 9.82 22.81 -10.40
C ALA A 381 8.36 22.63 -9.96
N ILE A 382 8.11 22.06 -8.78
CA ILE A 382 6.78 21.57 -8.39
C ILE A 382 5.74 22.69 -8.34
N MET A 383 6.12 23.87 -7.86
CA MET A 383 5.21 25.02 -7.74
C MET A 383 4.80 25.54 -9.12
N ASP A 384 5.78 25.74 -10.00
CA ASP A 384 5.55 26.27 -11.35
C ASP A 384 4.78 25.28 -12.22
N LEU A 385 5.16 24.01 -12.21
CA LEU A 385 4.46 22.99 -12.97
C LEU A 385 3.06 22.69 -12.38
N SER A 386 2.85 22.89 -11.07
CA SER A 386 1.50 22.81 -10.48
C SER A 386 0.59 23.92 -11.02
N MET A 387 1.12 25.14 -11.24
CA MET A 387 0.35 26.20 -11.90
C MET A 387 -0.03 25.80 -13.32
N LEU A 388 0.90 25.21 -14.08
CA LEU A 388 0.62 24.67 -15.42
C LEU A 388 -0.46 23.56 -15.37
N TYR A 389 -0.36 22.63 -14.41
CA TYR A 389 -1.36 21.59 -14.18
C TYR A 389 -2.76 22.19 -13.97
N TYR A 390 -2.89 23.19 -13.09
CA TYR A 390 -4.17 23.84 -12.82
C TYR A 390 -4.69 24.66 -14.02
N PHE A 391 -3.82 25.25 -14.84
CA PHE A 391 -4.24 25.89 -16.08
C PHE A 391 -4.77 24.88 -17.08
N VAL A 392 -4.10 23.74 -17.27
CA VAL A 392 -4.60 22.67 -18.13
C VAL A 392 -5.96 22.17 -17.61
N LEU A 393 -6.11 21.95 -16.30
CA LEU A 393 -7.38 21.57 -15.68
C LEU A 393 -8.47 22.64 -15.88
N GLY A 394 -8.10 23.92 -15.80
CA GLY A 394 -8.97 25.06 -16.08
C GLY A 394 -9.49 25.06 -17.52
N ILE A 395 -8.60 24.85 -18.48
CA ILE A 395 -8.92 24.78 -19.92
C ILE A 395 -9.79 23.55 -20.21
N THR A 396 -9.40 22.37 -19.75
CA THR A 396 -10.06 21.12 -20.11
C THR A 396 -11.43 20.99 -19.44
N GLY A 397 -11.52 21.28 -18.15
CA GLY A 397 -12.78 21.24 -17.41
C GLY A 397 -13.75 22.34 -17.85
N GLY A 398 -13.25 23.59 -17.96
CA GLY A 398 -14.09 24.72 -18.33
C GLY A 398 -14.48 24.72 -19.81
N GLY A 399 -13.51 24.51 -20.69
CA GLY A 399 -13.75 24.39 -22.13
C GLY A 399 -14.63 23.18 -22.45
N GLY A 400 -14.40 22.03 -21.80
CA GLY A 400 -15.23 20.84 -21.95
C GLY A 400 -16.68 21.09 -21.52
N ALA A 401 -16.91 21.71 -20.37
CA ALA A 401 -18.27 21.98 -19.88
C ALA A 401 -19.06 22.91 -20.82
N ILE A 402 -18.45 24.01 -21.29
CA ILE A 402 -19.09 24.92 -22.26
C ILE A 402 -19.36 24.20 -23.57
N LEU A 403 -18.34 23.55 -24.14
CA LEU A 403 -18.48 22.85 -25.42
C LEU A 403 -19.53 21.76 -25.35
N GLY A 404 -19.59 21.01 -24.25
CA GLY A 404 -20.62 19.99 -24.06
C GLY A 404 -22.03 20.56 -24.04
N GLY A 405 -22.23 21.70 -23.36
CA GLY A 405 -23.52 22.40 -23.38
C GLY A 405 -23.89 22.91 -24.76
N THR A 406 -22.95 23.52 -25.48
CA THR A 406 -23.19 24.02 -26.84
C THR A 406 -23.48 22.92 -27.85
N ILE A 407 -22.82 21.75 -27.73
CA ILE A 407 -23.05 20.60 -28.59
C ILE A 407 -24.46 20.03 -28.35
N LEU A 408 -24.88 19.92 -27.09
CA LEU A 408 -26.23 19.46 -26.77
C LEU A 408 -27.31 20.42 -27.30
N ASP A 409 -27.14 21.73 -27.11
CA ASP A 409 -28.08 22.72 -27.67
C ASP A 409 -28.06 22.73 -29.20
N PHE A 410 -26.91 22.48 -29.82
CA PHE A 410 -26.79 22.34 -31.28
C PHE A 410 -27.54 21.12 -31.81
N PHE A 411 -27.45 19.96 -31.16
CA PHE A 411 -28.25 18.80 -31.58
C PHE A 411 -29.75 19.05 -31.40
N LYS A 412 -30.16 19.69 -30.30
CA LYS A 412 -31.55 20.10 -30.09
C LYS A 412 -32.03 21.08 -31.17
N SER A 413 -31.19 22.01 -31.62
CA SER A 413 -31.55 22.97 -32.69
C SER A 413 -31.63 22.32 -34.08
N LEU A 414 -30.94 21.20 -34.31
CA LEU A 414 -31.12 20.35 -35.50
C LEU A 414 -32.41 19.51 -35.46
N GLY A 415 -33.17 19.57 -34.37
CA GLY A 415 -34.44 18.84 -34.20
C GLY A 415 -34.30 17.45 -33.60
N PHE A 416 -33.10 17.07 -33.12
CA PHE A 416 -32.95 15.81 -32.37
C PHE A 416 -33.70 15.87 -31.04
N SER A 417 -34.29 14.74 -30.64
CA SER A 417 -34.85 14.59 -29.30
C SER A 417 -33.75 14.70 -28.22
N ASN A 418 -34.14 14.96 -26.97
CA ASN A 418 -33.20 14.96 -25.84
C ASN A 418 -32.39 13.66 -25.79
N LEU A 419 -33.08 12.53 -25.95
CA LEU A 419 -32.46 11.21 -25.95
C LEU A 419 -31.39 11.05 -27.03
N GLU A 420 -31.71 11.37 -28.29
CA GLU A 420 -30.77 11.26 -29.41
C GLU A 420 -29.57 12.18 -29.21
N SER A 421 -29.81 13.41 -28.75
CA SER A 421 -28.77 14.38 -28.43
C SER A 421 -27.80 13.83 -27.39
N TYR A 422 -28.29 13.25 -26.29
CA TYR A 422 -27.45 12.65 -25.25
C TYR A 422 -26.73 11.38 -25.70
N ARG A 423 -27.35 10.55 -26.55
CA ARG A 423 -26.70 9.36 -27.11
C ARG A 423 -25.49 9.73 -27.95
N ILE A 424 -25.65 10.65 -28.89
CA ILE A 424 -24.55 11.13 -29.74
C ILE A 424 -23.48 11.79 -28.87
N PHE A 425 -23.90 12.61 -27.90
CA PHE A 425 -23.01 13.29 -26.97
C PHE A 425 -22.13 12.32 -26.15
N PHE A 426 -22.73 11.31 -25.51
CA PHE A 426 -21.98 10.34 -24.71
C PHE A 426 -21.12 9.41 -25.57
N ILE A 427 -21.54 9.05 -26.80
CA ILE A 427 -20.66 8.32 -27.74
C ILE A 427 -19.39 9.14 -28.03
N GLY A 428 -19.54 10.44 -28.32
CA GLY A 428 -18.39 11.33 -28.54
C GLY A 428 -17.45 11.38 -27.34
N ILE A 429 -17.99 11.50 -26.13
CA ILE A 429 -17.19 11.48 -24.89
C ILE A 429 -16.46 10.14 -24.70
N ILE A 430 -17.14 9.01 -24.93
CA ILE A 430 -16.52 7.68 -24.83
C ILE A 430 -15.33 7.58 -25.78
N VAL A 431 -15.47 8.06 -27.02
CA VAL A 431 -14.37 8.08 -28.00
C VAL A 431 -13.21 8.95 -27.51
N ILE A 432 -13.50 10.13 -26.96
CA ILE A 432 -12.47 11.02 -26.40
C ILE A 432 -11.72 10.33 -25.25
N ILE A 433 -12.43 9.75 -24.29
CA ILE A 433 -11.80 9.06 -23.15
C ILE A 433 -11.03 7.81 -23.62
N ALA A 434 -11.55 7.06 -24.60
CA ALA A 434 -10.87 5.91 -25.20
C ALA A 434 -9.54 6.30 -25.83
N ILE A 435 -9.50 7.40 -26.58
CA ILE A 435 -8.25 7.94 -27.14
C ILE A 435 -7.28 8.30 -26.01
N GLY A 436 -7.78 8.96 -24.97
CA GLY A 436 -6.97 9.31 -23.80
C GLY A 436 -6.35 8.09 -23.09
N LEU A 437 -7.10 6.99 -22.96
CA LEU A 437 -6.61 5.71 -22.42
C LEU A 437 -5.43 5.16 -23.23
N LEU A 438 -5.42 5.31 -24.56
CA LEU A 438 -4.30 4.89 -25.41
C LEU A 438 -3.00 5.64 -25.07
N PHE A 439 -3.10 6.92 -24.68
CA PHE A 439 -1.95 7.69 -24.20
C PHE A 439 -1.56 7.31 -22.77
N GLN A 440 -2.54 7.10 -21.87
CA GLN A 440 -2.26 6.68 -20.50
C GLN A 440 -1.53 5.32 -20.45
N ALA A 441 -1.87 4.39 -21.34
CA ALA A 441 -1.19 3.10 -21.44
C ALA A 441 0.33 3.26 -21.71
N LYS A 442 0.71 4.29 -22.48
CA LYS A 442 2.10 4.61 -22.87
C LYS A 442 2.89 5.41 -21.82
N LEU A 443 2.28 5.81 -20.71
CA LEU A 443 2.98 6.54 -19.64
C LEU A 443 4.11 5.69 -19.04
N LEU A 444 5.18 6.33 -18.57
CA LEU A 444 6.27 5.66 -17.89
C LEU A 444 5.76 5.00 -16.61
N ASN A 445 6.20 3.77 -16.36
CA ASN A 445 5.91 3.08 -15.10
C ASN A 445 6.87 3.56 -14.01
N LEU A 446 6.39 4.41 -13.09
CA LEU A 446 7.17 5.00 -12.00
C LEU A 446 7.21 4.05 -10.78
N GLY A 447 7.61 2.79 -10.99
CA GLY A 447 7.65 1.77 -9.93
C GLY A 447 6.27 1.25 -9.48
N SER A 448 5.23 1.40 -10.31
CA SER A 448 3.87 0.97 -10.01
C SER A 448 3.55 -0.45 -10.50
N TYR A 449 2.55 -1.06 -9.87
CA TYR A 449 1.99 -2.37 -10.26
C TYR A 449 1.36 -2.30 -11.66
N ARG A 450 1.20 -3.45 -12.31
CA ARG A 450 0.42 -3.53 -13.56
C ARG A 450 -1.07 -3.40 -13.27
N VAL A 451 -1.84 -2.92 -14.24
CA VAL A 451 -3.29 -2.72 -14.10
C VAL A 451 -4.02 -3.98 -13.61
N PHE A 452 -3.71 -5.15 -14.18
CA PHE A 452 -4.33 -6.41 -13.77
C PHE A 452 -3.93 -6.86 -12.37
N GLU A 453 -2.68 -6.63 -11.96
CA GLU A 453 -2.21 -6.92 -10.59
C GLU A 453 -2.91 -5.99 -9.60
N THR A 454 -3.05 -4.70 -9.94
CA THR A 454 -3.81 -3.74 -9.15
C THR A 454 -5.27 -4.15 -8.98
N LEU A 455 -5.93 -4.59 -10.05
CA LEU A 455 -7.30 -5.10 -9.96
C LEU A 455 -7.39 -6.33 -9.04
N ALA A 456 -6.45 -7.27 -9.15
CA ALA A 456 -6.39 -8.44 -8.27
C ALA A 456 -6.28 -8.02 -6.79
N VAL A 457 -5.43 -7.02 -6.48
CA VAL A 457 -5.30 -6.49 -5.12
C VAL A 457 -6.58 -5.78 -4.65
N LEU A 458 -7.19 -4.93 -5.49
CA LEU A 458 -8.43 -4.20 -5.13
C LEU A 458 -9.60 -5.14 -4.83
N PHE A 459 -9.67 -6.29 -5.51
CA PHE A 459 -10.71 -7.31 -5.31
C PHE A 459 -10.29 -8.43 -4.34
N SER A 460 -9.10 -8.35 -3.72
CA SER A 460 -8.62 -9.31 -2.72
C SER A 460 -8.90 -8.80 -1.31
N PRO A 461 -9.84 -9.41 -0.55
CA PRO A 461 -10.09 -9.00 0.84
C PRO A 461 -8.84 -9.14 1.72
N ARG A 462 -8.00 -10.15 1.45
CA ARG A 462 -6.73 -10.40 2.15
C ARG A 462 -5.78 -9.22 1.98
N ASP A 463 -5.57 -8.76 0.74
CA ASP A 463 -4.62 -7.68 0.45
C ASP A 463 -5.15 -6.32 0.88
N MET A 464 -6.46 -6.06 0.70
CA MET A 464 -7.09 -4.84 1.23
C MET A 464 -7.01 -4.76 2.76
N LYS A 465 -7.12 -5.90 3.46
CA LYS A 465 -6.89 -5.97 4.91
C LYS A 465 -5.44 -5.66 5.26
N ALA A 466 -4.47 -6.24 4.53
CA ALA A 466 -3.05 -5.96 4.73
C ALA A 466 -2.72 -4.46 4.52
N LEU A 467 -3.23 -3.86 3.44
CA LEU A 467 -3.09 -2.42 3.18
C LEU A 467 -3.70 -1.56 4.29
N ASN A 468 -4.88 -1.92 4.79
CA ASN A 468 -5.48 -1.19 5.91
C ASN A 468 -4.63 -1.29 7.18
N LEU A 469 -4.05 -2.45 7.47
CA LEU A 469 -3.15 -2.65 8.61
C LEU A 469 -1.86 -1.84 8.47
N LEU A 470 -1.22 -1.85 7.30
CA LEU A 470 -0.09 -0.98 7.03
C LEU A 470 -0.47 0.49 7.23
N HIS A 471 -1.66 0.92 6.78
CA HIS A 471 -2.11 2.32 6.96
C HIS A 471 -2.25 2.66 8.45
N LYS A 472 -2.81 1.72 9.23
CA LYS A 472 -2.90 1.87 10.68
C LYS A 472 -1.50 1.92 11.30
N LEU A 473 -0.56 1.11 10.83
CA LEU A 473 0.82 1.12 11.30
C LEU A 473 1.50 2.47 11.08
N ASP A 474 1.34 3.06 9.88
CA ASP A 474 1.90 4.38 9.52
C ASP A 474 1.33 5.54 10.35
N SER A 475 0.11 5.39 10.87
CA SER A 475 -0.63 6.46 11.54
C SER A 475 -0.82 6.28 13.03
N ASN A 476 -0.34 5.16 13.60
CA ASN A 476 -0.41 4.94 15.03
C ASN A 476 0.75 5.63 15.75
N GLN A 477 0.51 6.04 16.99
CA GLN A 477 1.56 6.55 17.89
C GLN A 477 1.69 5.68 19.15
N ASN A 478 1.00 4.52 19.17
CA ASN A 478 1.04 3.57 20.27
C ASN A 478 1.85 2.32 19.90
N LEU A 479 2.97 2.13 20.61
CA LEU A 479 3.90 1.02 20.42
C LEU A 479 3.26 -0.36 20.55
N GLU A 480 2.33 -0.57 21.49
CA GLU A 480 1.67 -1.87 21.67
C GLU A 480 0.77 -2.20 20.47
N ALA A 481 0.07 -1.18 19.97
CA ALA A 481 -0.77 -1.33 18.81
C ALA A 481 0.05 -1.57 17.54
N GLU A 482 1.21 -0.91 17.37
CA GLU A 482 2.14 -1.19 16.25
C GLU A 482 2.64 -2.65 16.26
N GLN A 483 3.03 -3.17 17.42
CA GLN A 483 3.48 -4.57 17.55
C GLN A 483 2.37 -5.56 17.19
N ASN A 484 1.14 -5.33 17.67
CA ASN A 484 -0.01 -6.16 17.34
C ASN A 484 -0.34 -6.12 15.85
N ILE A 485 -0.23 -4.94 15.21
CA ILE A 485 -0.44 -4.80 13.77
C ILE A 485 0.63 -5.55 12.98
N LEU A 486 1.91 -5.48 13.36
CA LEU A 486 2.99 -6.24 12.71
C LEU A 486 2.77 -7.76 12.83
N LYS A 487 2.31 -8.23 13.99
CA LYS A 487 1.95 -9.64 14.16
C LYS A 487 0.80 -10.04 13.23
N GLU A 488 -0.26 -9.25 13.16
CA GLU A 488 -1.40 -9.51 12.27
C GLU A 488 -1.00 -9.47 10.79
N LEU A 489 -0.09 -8.58 10.40
CA LEU A 489 0.48 -8.55 9.05
C LEU A 489 1.24 -9.85 8.73
N GLY A 490 2.00 -10.38 9.69
CA GLY A 490 2.67 -11.67 9.56
C GLY A 490 1.72 -12.85 9.42
N GLU A 491 0.57 -12.83 10.10
CA GLU A 491 -0.47 -13.86 9.96
C GLU A 491 -1.18 -13.78 8.58
N ILE A 492 -1.37 -12.58 8.05
CA ILE A 492 -1.95 -12.39 6.71
C ILE A 492 -0.97 -12.81 5.62
N ALA A 493 0.34 -12.65 5.84
CA ALA A 493 1.40 -13.06 4.92
C ALA A 493 1.23 -12.53 3.48
N SER A 494 0.67 -11.32 3.30
CA SER A 494 0.49 -10.73 1.97
C SER A 494 1.81 -10.21 1.41
N SER A 495 2.09 -10.50 0.14
CA SER A 495 3.25 -9.99 -0.57
C SER A 495 3.21 -8.46 -0.74
N VAL A 496 2.02 -7.86 -0.80
CA VAL A 496 1.83 -6.41 -0.96
C VAL A 496 2.35 -5.66 0.27
N SER A 497 2.21 -6.24 1.46
CA SER A 497 2.76 -5.66 2.69
C SER A 497 4.28 -5.82 2.82
N ALA A 498 4.86 -6.83 2.16
CA ALA A 498 6.25 -7.22 2.40
C ALA A 498 7.25 -6.10 2.07
N ASP A 499 7.06 -5.40 0.95
CA ASP A 499 7.97 -4.33 0.47
C ASP A 499 8.05 -3.10 1.39
N GLN A 500 7.06 -2.96 2.27
CA GLN A 500 6.98 -1.88 3.26
C GLN A 500 7.46 -2.31 4.64
N LEU A 501 7.57 -3.61 4.91
CA LEU A 501 8.10 -4.09 6.19
C LEU A 501 9.59 -3.75 6.35
N GLY A 502 10.33 -3.61 5.25
CA GLY A 502 11.75 -3.25 5.25
C GLY A 502 12.07 -1.97 6.04
N SER A 503 11.27 -0.90 5.91
CA SER A 503 11.52 0.35 6.65
C SER A 503 11.35 0.21 8.17
N TYR A 504 10.62 -0.80 8.64
CA TYR A 504 10.48 -1.07 10.07
C TYR A 504 11.68 -1.81 10.66
N LEU A 505 12.57 -2.35 9.81
CA LEU A 505 13.87 -2.88 10.24
C LEU A 505 14.82 -1.76 10.71
N GLU A 506 14.61 -0.53 10.28
CA GLU A 506 15.40 0.63 10.73
C GLU A 506 14.87 1.24 12.06
N SER A 507 13.80 0.67 12.65
CA SER A 507 13.21 1.22 13.86
C SER A 507 14.18 1.18 15.05
N PRO A 508 14.26 2.24 15.88
CA PRO A 508 15.07 2.22 17.10
C PRO A 508 14.54 1.21 18.15
N ARG A 509 13.31 0.70 17.99
CA ARG A 509 12.71 -0.28 18.91
C ARG A 509 12.92 -1.70 18.41
N PHE A 510 13.59 -2.52 19.23
CA PHE A 510 13.81 -3.95 18.96
C PHE A 510 12.53 -4.73 18.62
N SER A 511 11.46 -4.55 19.38
CA SER A 511 10.20 -5.29 19.17
C SER A 511 9.54 -4.99 17.82
N ILE A 512 9.72 -3.78 17.28
CA ILE A 512 9.24 -3.39 15.95
C ILE A 512 10.09 -4.06 14.87
N ARG A 513 11.43 -4.00 14.99
CA ARG A 513 12.35 -4.69 14.06
C ARG A 513 12.08 -6.19 14.02
N TYR A 514 11.97 -6.82 15.20
CA TYR A 514 11.68 -8.24 15.33
C TYR A 514 10.30 -8.61 14.77
N GLY A 515 9.26 -7.80 15.04
CA GLY A 515 7.93 -7.99 14.48
C GLY A 515 7.91 -7.92 12.95
N ALA A 516 8.67 -7.00 12.36
CA ALA A 516 8.83 -6.89 10.91
C ALA A 516 9.53 -8.13 10.31
N LEU A 517 10.58 -8.64 10.96
CA LEU A 517 11.25 -9.89 10.54
C LEU A 517 10.33 -11.11 10.63
N GLN A 518 9.52 -11.22 11.70
CA GLN A 518 8.52 -12.28 11.82
C GLN A 518 7.48 -12.20 10.70
N ALA A 519 7.01 -10.99 10.37
CA ALA A 519 6.09 -10.80 9.26
C ALA A 519 6.73 -11.16 7.91
N LEU A 520 7.99 -10.78 7.68
CA LEU A 520 8.76 -11.18 6.49
C LEU A 520 9.04 -12.68 6.43
N TYR A 521 9.18 -13.37 7.58
CA TYR A 521 9.37 -14.82 7.59
C TYR A 521 8.13 -15.56 7.08
N SER A 522 6.93 -15.02 7.30
CA SER A 522 5.66 -15.69 6.95
C SER A 522 5.23 -15.54 5.49
N ILE A 523 5.83 -14.63 4.72
CA ILE A 523 5.42 -14.38 3.32
C ILE A 523 5.79 -15.53 2.38
N GLU A 524 5.19 -15.54 1.19
CA GLU A 524 5.44 -16.57 0.17
C GLU A 524 6.71 -16.30 -0.66
N ALA A 525 7.06 -15.02 -0.90
CA ALA A 525 8.24 -14.65 -1.67
C ALA A 525 8.82 -13.28 -1.24
N LEU A 526 10.16 -13.17 -1.27
CA LEU A 526 10.89 -11.91 -1.05
C LEU A 526 11.10 -11.14 -2.35
N SER A 527 10.75 -9.85 -2.36
CA SER A 527 11.16 -8.91 -3.39
C SER A 527 12.66 -8.60 -3.33
N SER A 528 13.20 -7.97 -4.37
CA SER A 528 14.62 -7.56 -4.42
C SER A 528 14.97 -6.60 -3.28
N LYS A 529 14.07 -5.66 -2.96
CA LYS A 529 14.26 -4.71 -1.87
C LYS A 529 14.32 -5.41 -0.51
N ASN A 530 13.40 -6.34 -0.24
CA ASN A 530 13.42 -7.09 1.03
C ASN A 530 14.71 -7.90 1.20
N ARG A 531 15.28 -8.42 0.10
CA ARG A 531 16.58 -9.11 0.15
C ARG A 531 17.70 -8.14 0.55
N GLU A 532 17.73 -6.94 -0.02
CA GLU A 532 18.72 -5.91 0.33
C GLU A 532 18.59 -5.48 1.79
N ASP A 533 17.37 -5.22 2.26
CA ASP A 533 17.09 -4.82 3.64
C ASP A 533 17.51 -5.93 4.64
N LEU A 534 17.22 -7.20 4.31
CA LEU A 534 17.67 -8.36 5.12
C LEU A 534 19.20 -8.55 5.09
N LEU A 535 19.86 -8.27 3.97
CA LEU A 535 21.33 -8.34 3.88
C LEU A 535 22.00 -7.24 4.69
N LEU A 536 21.39 -6.06 4.78
CA LEU A 536 21.83 -4.99 5.68
C LEU A 536 21.63 -5.41 7.13
N GLU A 537 20.43 -5.88 7.48
CA GLU A 537 20.10 -6.32 8.84
C GLU A 537 21.02 -7.47 9.31
N LEU A 538 21.38 -8.41 8.43
CA LEU A 538 22.35 -9.46 8.70
C LEU A 538 23.72 -8.91 9.11
N LYS A 539 24.16 -7.81 8.51
CA LYS A 539 25.50 -7.23 8.75
C LYS A 539 25.56 -6.34 9.98
N SER A 540 24.49 -5.61 10.29
CA SER A 540 24.48 -4.62 11.37
C SER A 540 23.72 -5.05 12.62
N GLY A 541 22.85 -6.07 12.52
CA GLY A 541 21.93 -6.47 13.58
C GLY A 541 22.46 -7.48 14.59
N ALA A 542 23.77 -7.66 14.73
CA ALA A 542 24.36 -8.62 15.66
C ALA A 542 23.82 -8.43 17.09
N PHE A 543 23.67 -9.53 17.85
CA PHE A 543 23.08 -9.64 19.18
C PHE A 543 21.61 -9.23 19.29
N THR A 544 20.95 -8.86 18.18
CA THR A 544 19.55 -8.44 18.18
C THR A 544 18.75 -9.19 17.12
N THR A 545 18.86 -8.79 15.87
CA THR A 545 17.95 -9.17 14.79
C THR A 545 18.64 -9.88 13.63
N ALA A 546 19.97 -9.88 13.58
CA ALA A 546 20.75 -10.52 12.50
C ALA A 546 20.52 -12.04 12.42
N SER A 547 20.35 -12.74 13.54
CA SER A 547 20.06 -14.18 13.55
C SER A 547 18.73 -14.51 12.84
N SER A 548 17.72 -13.67 13.05
CA SER A 548 16.42 -13.77 12.36
C SER A 548 16.56 -13.44 10.87
N ALA A 549 17.37 -12.43 10.52
CA ALA A 549 17.68 -12.12 9.11
C ALA A 549 18.40 -13.28 8.40
N ALA A 550 19.40 -13.89 9.04
CA ALA A 550 20.12 -15.07 8.53
C ALA A 550 19.15 -16.22 8.24
N ARG A 551 18.25 -16.51 9.20
CA ARG A 551 17.23 -17.55 9.06
C ARG A 551 16.29 -17.31 7.88
N ILE A 552 15.82 -16.07 7.70
CA ILE A 552 14.95 -15.70 6.57
C ILE A 552 15.70 -15.86 5.25
N LEU A 553 16.93 -15.36 5.14
CA LEU A 553 17.76 -15.47 3.95
C LEU A 553 18.03 -16.94 3.57
N GLY A 554 18.25 -17.80 4.58
CA GLY A 554 18.37 -19.25 4.41
C GLY A 554 17.08 -19.91 3.89
N LYS A 555 15.93 -19.63 4.53
CA LYS A 555 14.61 -20.15 4.12
C LYS A 555 14.31 -19.85 2.65
N PHE A 556 14.53 -18.61 2.23
CA PHE A 556 14.26 -18.16 0.86
C PHE A 556 15.41 -18.41 -0.12
N LYS A 557 16.47 -19.12 0.31
CA LYS A 557 17.63 -19.49 -0.52
C LYS A 557 18.25 -18.29 -1.26
N VAL A 558 18.45 -17.18 -0.55
CA VAL A 558 19.04 -15.96 -1.10
C VAL A 558 20.56 -16.11 -1.27
N GLN A 559 20.99 -16.50 -2.47
CA GLN A 559 22.39 -16.78 -2.81
C GLN A 559 23.35 -15.60 -2.52
N GLN A 560 22.88 -14.36 -2.66
CA GLN A 560 23.66 -13.15 -2.38
C GLN A 560 24.09 -13.04 -0.90
N ALA A 561 23.44 -13.79 0.01
CA ALA A 561 23.76 -13.79 1.43
C ALA A 561 25.01 -14.58 1.79
N ILE A 562 25.49 -15.50 0.94
CA ILE A 562 26.60 -16.42 1.25
C ILE A 562 27.83 -15.70 1.83
N PRO A 563 28.36 -14.61 1.22
CA PRO A 563 29.54 -13.94 1.77
C PRO A 563 29.30 -13.38 3.17
N ALA A 564 28.14 -12.77 3.40
CA ALA A 564 27.78 -12.20 4.70
C ALA A 564 27.54 -13.28 5.76
N LEU A 565 26.90 -14.40 5.38
CA LEU A 565 26.69 -15.55 6.26
C LEU A 565 28.00 -16.23 6.65
N ARG A 566 28.96 -16.34 5.72
CA ARG A 566 30.31 -16.86 6.01
C ARG A 566 31.05 -16.00 7.03
N THR A 567 30.93 -14.68 6.94
CA THR A 567 31.46 -13.75 7.94
C THR A 567 30.71 -13.88 9.27
N ALA A 568 29.39 -14.08 9.23
CA ALA A 568 28.57 -14.26 10.43
C ALA A 568 28.91 -15.52 11.25
N LEU A 569 29.54 -16.54 10.63
CA LEU A 569 30.09 -17.68 11.37
C LEU A 569 31.16 -17.26 12.41
N ASP A 570 31.89 -16.18 12.16
CA ASP A 570 32.91 -15.66 13.09
C ASP A 570 32.33 -14.67 14.12
N SER A 571 31.00 -14.54 14.20
CA SER A 571 30.35 -13.62 15.13
C SER A 571 30.41 -14.12 16.57
N GLU A 572 30.63 -13.20 17.51
CA GLU A 572 30.47 -13.44 18.95
C GLU A 572 28.99 -13.69 19.35
N ASP A 573 28.04 -13.28 18.51
CA ASP A 573 26.64 -13.61 18.68
C ASP A 573 26.40 -15.07 18.26
N TYR A 574 26.39 -15.98 19.25
CA TYR A 574 26.18 -17.40 19.04
C TYR A 574 24.84 -17.71 18.35
N ALA A 575 23.81 -16.88 18.53
CA ALA A 575 22.53 -17.08 17.85
C ALA A 575 22.65 -16.79 16.35
N LEU A 576 23.36 -15.72 16.00
CA LEU A 576 23.69 -15.39 14.62
C LEU A 576 24.59 -16.44 13.98
N ALA A 577 25.68 -16.84 14.64
CA ALA A 577 26.58 -17.87 14.13
C ALA A 577 25.84 -19.20 13.87
N GLY A 578 24.98 -19.63 14.81
CA GLY A 578 24.18 -20.85 14.65
C GLY A 578 23.15 -20.78 13.51
N GLU A 579 22.41 -19.67 13.38
CA GLU A 579 21.49 -19.49 12.25
C GLU A 579 22.24 -19.35 10.91
N ALA A 580 23.45 -18.81 10.92
CA ALA A 580 24.31 -18.75 9.73
C ALA A 580 24.75 -20.15 9.28
N MET A 581 25.08 -21.07 10.21
CA MET A 581 25.37 -22.47 9.88
C MET A 581 24.23 -23.12 9.09
N LEU A 582 23.00 -22.99 9.60
CA LEU A 582 21.80 -23.52 8.94
C LEU A 582 21.49 -22.82 7.62
N ALA A 583 21.61 -21.50 7.56
CA ALA A 583 21.35 -20.75 6.33
C ALA A 583 22.33 -21.16 5.22
N LEU A 584 23.61 -21.35 5.53
CA LEU A 584 24.63 -21.83 4.59
C LEU A 584 24.34 -23.26 4.12
N ALA A 585 23.88 -24.14 5.02
CA ALA A 585 23.46 -25.49 4.65
C ALA A 585 22.25 -25.48 3.70
N ASN A 586 21.22 -24.67 3.99
CA ASN A 586 20.05 -24.49 3.12
C ASN A 586 20.41 -23.91 1.72
N LEU A 587 21.50 -23.14 1.65
CA LEU A 587 22.07 -22.58 0.43
C LEU A 587 23.01 -23.55 -0.31
N ASN A 588 23.27 -24.74 0.26
CA ASN A 588 24.23 -25.74 -0.23
C ASN A 588 25.66 -25.20 -0.37
N ASP A 589 26.09 -24.32 0.55
CA ASP A 589 27.45 -23.80 0.54
C ASP A 589 28.47 -24.79 1.14
N THR A 590 28.85 -25.78 0.34
CA THR A 590 29.77 -26.86 0.74
C THR A 590 31.14 -26.38 1.24
N TYR A 591 31.61 -25.21 0.79
CA TYR A 591 32.86 -24.61 1.27
C TYR A 591 32.83 -24.27 2.77
N SER A 592 31.66 -23.95 3.31
CA SER A 592 31.48 -23.65 4.73
C SER A 592 31.39 -24.89 5.61
N GLN A 593 31.15 -26.07 5.03
CA GLN A 593 30.90 -27.29 5.79
C GLN A 593 32.05 -27.66 6.73
N ILE A 594 33.30 -27.61 6.25
CA ILE A 594 34.49 -27.92 7.06
C ILE A 594 34.64 -26.90 8.20
N LYS A 595 34.41 -25.62 7.92
CA LYS A 595 34.48 -24.56 8.94
C LYS A 595 33.41 -24.78 10.02
N ILE A 596 32.18 -25.13 9.64
CA ILE A 596 31.09 -25.45 10.57
C ILE A 596 31.47 -26.66 11.42
N GLY A 597 32.02 -27.72 10.82
CA GLY A 597 32.55 -28.89 11.53
C GLY A 597 33.61 -28.53 12.57
N ASN A 598 34.59 -27.72 12.19
CA ASN A 598 35.62 -27.25 13.12
C ASN A 598 35.04 -26.39 14.26
N MET A 599 34.01 -25.59 13.99
CA MET A 599 33.37 -24.78 15.03
C MET A 599 32.65 -25.64 16.06
N ILE A 600 31.88 -26.65 15.62
CA ILE A 600 31.19 -27.54 16.57
C ILE A 600 32.17 -28.43 17.34
N ALA A 601 33.29 -28.82 16.75
CA ALA A 601 34.31 -29.60 17.45
C ALA A 601 34.99 -28.83 18.60
N ASN A 602 34.98 -27.50 18.56
CA ASN A 602 35.70 -26.63 19.50
C ASN A 602 34.79 -25.76 20.38
N THR A 603 33.48 -26.00 20.38
CA THR A 603 32.53 -25.19 21.16
C THR A 603 31.82 -26.01 22.22
N ASP A 604 31.71 -25.44 23.41
CA ASP A 604 30.89 -26.01 24.49
C ASP A 604 29.44 -25.47 24.48
N ASN A 605 29.09 -24.60 23.52
CA ASN A 605 27.77 -23.97 23.47
C ASN A 605 26.73 -24.94 22.87
N PRO A 606 25.75 -25.44 23.65
CA PRO A 606 24.80 -26.44 23.15
C PRO A 606 23.94 -25.97 21.98
N PHE A 607 23.68 -24.65 21.89
CA PHE A 607 22.93 -24.09 20.77
C PHE A 607 23.72 -24.18 19.46
N LEU A 608 25.02 -23.87 19.50
CA LEU A 608 25.88 -23.97 18.32
C LEU A 608 26.08 -25.42 17.89
N LEU A 609 26.25 -26.33 18.85
CA LEU A 609 26.33 -27.77 18.59
C LEU A 609 25.07 -28.26 17.86
N LEU A 610 23.88 -27.94 18.41
CA LEU A 610 22.60 -28.32 17.82
C LEU A 610 22.45 -27.76 16.39
N ARG A 611 22.73 -26.47 16.21
CA ARG A 611 22.62 -25.80 14.90
C ARG A 611 23.62 -26.34 13.88
N GLY A 612 24.83 -26.68 14.30
CA GLY A 612 25.83 -27.28 13.42
C GLY A 612 25.50 -28.72 13.05
N ILE A 613 24.98 -29.56 13.97
CA ILE A 613 24.48 -30.90 13.66
C ILE A 613 23.37 -30.81 12.61
N GLN A 614 22.38 -29.96 12.83
CA GLN A 614 21.27 -29.76 11.87
C GLN A 614 21.78 -29.23 10.51
N ALA A 615 22.82 -28.39 10.51
CA ALA A 615 23.45 -27.92 9.27
C ALA A 615 24.15 -29.07 8.53
N LEU A 616 24.91 -29.92 9.23
CA LEU A 616 25.57 -31.09 8.67
C LEU A 616 24.57 -32.13 8.14
N GLU A 617 23.46 -32.35 8.83
CA GLU A 617 22.34 -33.15 8.34
C GLU A 617 21.77 -32.55 7.04
N THR A 618 21.49 -31.25 7.05
CA THR A 618 20.91 -30.52 5.89
C THR A 618 21.82 -30.56 4.66
N PHE A 619 23.15 -30.47 4.84
CA PHE A 619 24.11 -30.65 3.74
C PHE A 619 23.98 -32.05 3.09
N GLY A 620 23.63 -33.07 3.88
CA GLY A 620 23.43 -34.44 3.39
C GLY A 620 24.65 -35.08 2.73
N SER A 621 25.85 -34.49 2.90
CA SER A 621 27.06 -34.89 2.19
C SER A 621 27.82 -35.97 2.96
N ILE A 622 28.63 -36.77 2.25
CA ILE A 622 29.46 -37.83 2.87
C ILE A 622 30.42 -37.22 3.91
N SER A 623 30.87 -35.98 3.67
CA SER A 623 31.75 -35.25 4.58
C SER A 623 31.09 -34.86 5.92
N SER A 624 29.77 -34.93 6.04
CA SER A 624 29.06 -34.68 7.30
C SER A 624 29.24 -35.81 8.31
N LEU A 625 29.34 -37.06 7.84
CA LEU A 625 29.46 -38.24 8.71
C LEU A 625 30.67 -38.17 9.65
N PRO A 626 31.91 -37.97 9.18
CA PRO A 626 33.06 -37.91 10.07
C PRO A 626 32.94 -36.76 11.07
N LEU A 627 32.41 -35.61 10.66
CA LEU A 627 32.24 -34.45 11.55
C LEU A 627 31.25 -34.70 12.70
N ILE A 628 30.15 -35.43 12.44
CA ILE A 628 29.19 -35.79 13.49
C ILE A 628 29.76 -36.90 14.40
N LEU A 629 30.50 -37.85 13.82
CA LEU A 629 31.17 -38.91 14.60
C LEU A 629 32.26 -38.33 15.51
N ASP A 630 33.05 -37.37 15.01
CA ASP A 630 34.05 -36.64 15.81
C ASP A 630 33.40 -35.93 17.00
N LEU A 631 32.20 -35.35 16.82
CA LEU A 631 31.46 -34.73 17.92
C LEU A 631 31.01 -35.74 18.98
N LEU A 632 30.53 -36.92 18.57
CA LEU A 632 30.11 -37.98 19.48
C LEU A 632 31.27 -38.56 20.31
N ARG A 633 32.53 -38.38 19.89
CA ARG A 633 33.71 -38.80 20.69
C ARG A 633 33.96 -37.92 21.92
N GLN A 634 33.32 -36.77 22.04
CA GLN A 634 33.54 -35.87 23.16
C GLN A 634 32.99 -36.46 24.47
N GLU A 635 33.85 -36.62 25.49
CA GLU A 635 33.50 -37.25 26.77
C GLU A 635 32.34 -36.56 27.52
N ASN A 636 32.14 -35.24 27.31
CA ASN A 636 31.16 -34.43 28.04
C ASN A 636 30.09 -33.81 27.13
N LEU A 637 29.67 -34.52 26.08
CA LEU A 637 28.61 -34.04 25.19
C LEU A 637 27.25 -34.00 25.93
N PRO A 638 26.48 -32.89 25.87
CA PRO A 638 25.15 -32.84 26.48
C PRO A 638 24.21 -33.90 25.88
N LEU A 639 23.46 -34.61 26.73
CA LEU A 639 22.61 -35.75 26.32
C LEU A 639 21.65 -35.43 25.15
N HIS A 640 21.04 -34.24 25.13
CA HIS A 640 20.15 -33.84 24.03
C HIS A 640 20.88 -33.55 22.71
N VAL A 641 22.17 -33.18 22.78
CA VAL A 641 23.02 -32.96 21.60
C VAL A 641 23.50 -34.32 21.05
N GLU A 642 23.84 -35.26 21.92
CA GLU A 642 24.11 -36.66 21.55
C GLU A 642 22.92 -37.29 20.83
N ASP A 643 21.70 -37.11 21.38
CA ASP A 643 20.47 -37.59 20.77
C ASP A 643 20.26 -37.02 19.36
N GLU A 644 20.41 -35.70 19.19
CA GLU A 644 20.30 -35.06 17.87
C GLU A 644 21.37 -35.57 16.90
N ALA A 645 22.62 -35.75 17.35
CA ALA A 645 23.71 -36.28 16.53
C ALA A 645 23.41 -37.70 16.01
N LEU A 646 22.88 -38.58 16.87
CA LEU A 646 22.47 -39.93 16.48
C LEU A 646 21.30 -39.91 15.49
N LEU A 647 20.32 -39.03 15.70
CA LEU A 647 19.22 -38.84 14.75
C LEU A 647 19.71 -38.30 13.40
N ALA A 648 20.65 -37.36 13.40
CA ALA A 648 21.27 -36.85 12.18
C ALA A 648 22.08 -37.94 11.44
N LEU A 649 22.83 -38.79 12.15
CA LEU A 649 23.47 -39.96 11.55
C LEU A 649 22.44 -40.90 10.92
N SER A 650 21.32 -41.16 11.60
CA SER A 650 20.25 -42.00 11.07
C SER A 650 19.61 -41.45 9.79
N SER A 651 19.54 -40.12 9.66
CA SER A 651 19.12 -39.41 8.45
C SER A 651 20.13 -39.58 7.33
N LEU A 652 21.42 -39.35 7.61
CA LEU A 652 22.52 -39.54 6.64
C LEU A 652 22.66 -41.00 6.18
N MET A 653 22.29 -41.97 7.01
CA MET A 653 22.29 -43.40 6.72
C MET A 653 20.95 -43.93 6.14
N GLY A 654 19.96 -43.07 5.93
CA GLY A 654 18.70 -43.42 5.27
C GLY A 654 17.72 -44.25 6.11
N ILE A 655 17.85 -44.24 7.44
CA ILE A 655 17.02 -45.02 8.37
C ILE A 655 16.19 -44.17 9.36
N GLN A 656 16.16 -42.84 9.19
CA GLN A 656 15.55 -41.87 10.09
C GLN A 656 14.17 -42.25 10.64
N ASN A 657 13.20 -42.54 9.77
CA ASN A 657 11.82 -42.80 10.19
C ASN A 657 11.70 -44.03 11.10
N ALA A 658 12.42 -45.11 10.78
CA ALA A 658 12.39 -46.34 11.57
C ALA A 658 13.18 -46.16 12.88
N PHE A 659 14.34 -45.50 12.79
CA PHE A 659 15.22 -45.29 13.93
C PHE A 659 14.60 -44.34 14.96
N TYR A 660 13.96 -43.24 14.56
CA TYR A 660 13.36 -42.27 15.48
C TYR A 660 12.40 -42.93 16.49
N TYR A 661 11.43 -43.73 16.02
CA TYR A 661 10.47 -44.38 16.91
C TYR A 661 11.10 -45.47 17.80
N ALA A 662 12.12 -46.17 17.28
CA ALA A 662 12.86 -47.16 18.09
C ALA A 662 13.70 -46.46 19.16
N PHE A 663 14.38 -45.38 18.80
CA PHE A 663 15.22 -44.56 19.68
C PHE A 663 14.38 -43.84 20.75
N GLU A 664 13.21 -43.32 20.40
CA GLU A 664 12.25 -42.74 21.36
C GLU A 664 11.84 -43.76 22.43
N ARG A 665 11.49 -45.00 22.04
CA ARG A 665 11.13 -46.08 22.98
C ARG A 665 12.29 -46.49 23.87
N TYR A 666 13.50 -46.50 23.30
CA TYR A 666 14.75 -46.76 24.02
C TYR A 666 15.00 -45.68 25.08
N LYS A 667 15.01 -44.39 24.70
CA LYS A 667 15.25 -43.26 25.61
C LYS A 667 14.20 -43.14 26.70
N ASN A 668 12.93 -43.39 26.37
CA ASN A 668 11.83 -43.36 27.34
C ASN A 668 11.76 -44.62 28.24
N LYS A 669 12.71 -45.55 28.10
CA LYS A 669 12.77 -46.83 28.85
C LYS A 669 11.49 -47.66 28.76
N GLN A 670 10.71 -47.52 27.69
CA GLN A 670 9.47 -48.28 27.49
C GLN A 670 9.77 -49.76 27.20
N LYS A 671 10.93 -50.03 26.56
CA LYS A 671 11.44 -51.37 26.30
C LYS A 671 12.98 -51.35 26.40
N ALA A 672 13.55 -52.47 26.82
CA ALA A 672 15.00 -52.66 26.81
C ALA A 672 15.53 -52.63 25.35
N PRO A 673 16.76 -52.11 25.10
CA PRO A 673 17.34 -52.04 23.75
C PRO A 673 17.35 -53.39 23.04
N ASN A 674 17.63 -54.48 23.76
CA ASN A 674 17.59 -55.84 23.24
C ASN A 674 16.23 -56.22 22.64
N ILE A 675 15.13 -55.83 23.32
CA ILE A 675 13.78 -56.14 22.85
C ILE A 675 13.47 -55.36 21.56
N LEU A 676 13.86 -54.09 21.51
CA LEU A 676 13.67 -53.25 20.33
C LEU A 676 14.47 -53.75 19.12
N LEU A 677 15.70 -54.22 19.34
CA LEU A 677 16.53 -54.82 18.30
C LEU A 677 16.00 -56.18 17.84
N ILE A 678 15.49 -57.03 18.76
CA ILE A 678 14.82 -58.29 18.40
C ILE A 678 13.59 -58.02 17.56
N ASP A 679 12.72 -57.09 17.98
CA ASP A 679 11.52 -56.70 17.24
C ASP A 679 11.91 -56.25 15.80
N ALA A 680 12.95 -55.42 15.67
CA ALA A 680 13.43 -54.91 14.38
C ALA A 680 14.03 -56.03 13.49
N LEU A 681 14.79 -56.96 14.07
CA LEU A 681 15.37 -58.10 13.36
C LEU A 681 14.30 -59.10 12.92
N ASP A 682 13.37 -59.45 13.80
CA ASP A 682 12.30 -60.41 13.50
C ASP A 682 11.34 -59.85 12.44
N GLU A 683 11.05 -58.54 12.45
CA GLU A 683 10.34 -57.86 11.36
C GLU A 683 11.14 -57.97 10.04
N SER A 684 12.44 -57.70 10.09
CA SER A 684 13.34 -57.74 8.93
C SER A 684 13.45 -59.15 8.33
N PHE A 685 13.56 -60.17 9.17
CA PHE A 685 13.61 -61.59 8.78
C PHE A 685 12.29 -62.05 8.16
N SER A 686 11.17 -61.65 8.76
CA SER A 686 9.82 -61.95 8.27
C SER A 686 9.59 -61.36 6.88
N LEU A 687 9.95 -60.09 6.67
CA LEU A 687 9.79 -59.41 5.39
C LEU A 687 10.65 -60.03 4.28
N ARG A 688 11.86 -60.49 4.62
CA ARG A 688 12.79 -61.13 3.66
C ARG A 688 12.57 -62.64 3.52
N LYS A 689 11.70 -63.24 4.34
CA LYS A 689 11.51 -64.69 4.47
C LYS A 689 12.83 -65.46 4.66
N LYS A 690 13.79 -64.84 5.34
CA LYS A 690 15.14 -65.39 5.58
C LYS A 690 15.55 -65.06 7.00
N HIS A 691 15.90 -66.08 7.76
CA HIS A 691 16.40 -65.94 9.13
C HIS A 691 17.93 -65.94 9.13
N ASP A 692 18.52 -65.09 9.95
CA ASP A 692 19.96 -65.03 10.16
C ASP A 692 20.25 -65.04 11.67
N GLU A 693 20.29 -66.24 12.25
CA GLU A 693 20.58 -66.43 13.68
C GLU A 693 21.99 -65.96 14.04
N LYS A 694 22.94 -65.97 13.10
CA LYS A 694 24.28 -65.42 13.30
C LYS A 694 24.19 -63.91 13.55
N LEU A 695 23.47 -63.17 12.69
CA LEU A 695 23.23 -61.73 12.90
C LEU A 695 22.52 -61.45 14.23
N LYS A 696 21.46 -62.22 14.54
CA LYS A 696 20.66 -62.02 15.75
C LYS A 696 21.50 -62.15 17.02
N ASN A 697 22.34 -63.18 17.10
CA ASN A 697 23.22 -63.38 18.26
C ASN A 697 24.29 -62.29 18.36
N ILE A 698 24.94 -61.95 17.25
CA ILE A 698 26.00 -60.93 17.22
C ILE A 698 25.45 -59.56 17.64
N VAL A 699 24.30 -59.14 17.12
CA VAL A 699 23.65 -57.86 17.50
C VAL A 699 23.32 -57.82 18.99
N LEU A 700 22.82 -58.94 19.54
CA LEU A 700 22.45 -59.04 20.96
C LEU A 700 23.66 -59.08 21.90
N GLN A 701 24.77 -59.68 21.47
CA GLN A 701 26.03 -59.67 22.21
C GLN A 701 26.67 -58.28 22.16
N PHE A 702 26.73 -57.66 20.98
CA PHE A 702 27.37 -56.37 20.78
C PHE A 702 26.68 -55.21 21.51
N ILE A 703 25.34 -55.18 21.56
CA ILE A 703 24.64 -54.15 22.34
C ILE A 703 24.94 -54.26 23.85
N GLN A 704 25.13 -55.47 24.37
CA GLN A 704 25.42 -55.75 25.78
C GLN A 704 26.89 -55.50 26.13
N ASP A 705 27.80 -55.85 25.24
CA ASP A 705 29.24 -55.77 25.45
C ASP A 705 29.94 -55.34 24.15
N TYR A 706 30.65 -54.21 24.21
CA TYR A 706 31.33 -53.64 23.06
C TYR A 706 32.48 -54.51 22.53
N GLN A 707 32.97 -55.50 23.31
CA GLN A 707 34.04 -56.41 22.90
C GLN A 707 33.68 -57.34 21.73
N TYR A 708 32.40 -57.41 21.36
CA TYR A 708 31.91 -58.16 20.20
C TYR A 708 31.95 -57.35 18.89
N ASP A 709 32.62 -56.18 18.89
CA ASP A 709 32.81 -55.30 17.73
C ASP A 709 33.38 -56.03 16.51
N THR A 710 34.38 -56.88 16.71
CA THR A 710 35.08 -57.59 15.64
C THR A 710 34.15 -58.57 14.92
N GLU A 711 33.31 -59.30 15.68
CA GLU A 711 32.33 -60.23 15.10
C GLU A 711 31.23 -59.48 14.34
N PHE A 712 30.78 -58.35 14.89
CA PHE A 712 29.78 -57.46 14.28
C PHE A 712 30.28 -56.84 12.97
N VAL A 713 31.49 -56.31 12.96
CA VAL A 713 32.14 -55.72 11.77
C VAL A 713 32.38 -56.78 10.70
N ASN A 714 32.88 -57.96 11.07
CA ASN A 714 33.08 -59.05 10.12
C ASN A 714 31.77 -59.46 9.44
N TRP A 715 30.66 -59.53 10.19
CA TRP A 715 29.36 -59.80 9.58
C TRP A 715 28.94 -58.72 8.58
N LEU A 716 29.13 -57.43 8.91
CA LEU A 716 28.79 -56.32 8.00
C LEU A 716 29.62 -56.34 6.71
N ILE A 717 30.92 -56.65 6.82
CA ILE A 717 31.81 -56.79 5.66
C ILE A 717 31.41 -58.00 4.81
N GLU A 718 31.14 -59.16 5.43
CA GLU A 718 30.67 -60.37 4.75
C GLU A 718 29.33 -60.14 4.03
N TYR A 719 28.40 -59.42 4.66
CA TYR A 719 27.07 -59.14 4.12
C TYR A 719 27.13 -58.15 2.95
N GLY A 720 27.95 -57.10 3.08
CA GLY A 720 28.15 -56.08 2.04
C GLY A 720 28.93 -56.58 0.84
N ASP A 721 29.96 -57.40 1.04
CA ASP A 721 30.87 -57.89 -0.01
C ASP A 721 31.32 -56.74 -0.94
N LYS A 722 31.31 -56.92 -2.27
CA LYS A 722 31.70 -55.90 -3.27
C LYS A 722 30.73 -54.71 -3.40
N ARG A 723 29.69 -54.63 -2.55
CA ARG A 723 28.61 -53.62 -2.64
C ARG A 723 28.68 -52.57 -1.54
N LEU A 724 29.78 -52.49 -0.81
CA LEU A 724 29.99 -51.49 0.24
C LEU A 724 30.11 -50.08 -0.36
N GLY A 725 29.10 -49.24 -0.08
CA GLY A 725 29.11 -47.80 -0.35
C GLY A 725 30.04 -47.05 0.59
N VAL A 726 30.32 -45.78 0.26
CA VAL A 726 31.29 -44.97 1.01
C VAL A 726 30.77 -44.66 2.42
N ARG A 727 29.46 -44.41 2.59
CA ARG A 727 28.87 -44.14 3.91
C ARG A 727 28.90 -45.39 4.78
N ALA A 728 28.50 -46.53 4.22
CA ALA A 728 28.56 -47.82 4.91
C ALA A 728 29.99 -48.18 5.33
N ALA A 729 30.97 -48.04 4.44
CA ALA A 729 32.38 -48.32 4.75
C ALA A 729 32.92 -47.44 5.89
N LEU A 730 32.56 -46.15 5.90
CA LEU A 730 32.96 -45.22 6.95
C LEU A 730 32.35 -45.62 8.31
N LEU A 731 31.05 -45.92 8.35
CA LEU A 731 30.40 -46.32 9.60
C LEU A 731 30.90 -47.68 10.13
N ILE A 732 31.19 -48.64 9.23
CA ILE A 732 31.80 -49.93 9.59
C ILE A 732 33.20 -49.72 10.17
N GLY A 733 34.01 -48.84 9.57
CA GLY A 733 35.34 -48.53 10.08
C GLY A 733 35.34 -47.90 11.48
N VAL A 734 34.24 -47.27 11.87
CA VAL A 734 34.06 -46.63 13.18
C VAL A 734 33.36 -47.57 14.19
N ALA A 735 32.85 -48.72 13.75
CA ALA A 735 32.25 -49.73 14.62
C ALA A 735 33.26 -50.49 15.51
N VAL A 736 34.55 -50.19 15.39
CA VAL A 736 35.65 -50.67 16.26
C VAL A 736 36.29 -49.54 17.08
N ASP A 737 35.72 -48.34 17.02
CA ASP A 737 36.23 -47.15 17.70
C ASP A 737 35.75 -47.12 19.15
N LEU A 738 36.65 -47.41 20.09
CA LEU A 738 36.38 -47.53 21.53
C LEU A 738 35.67 -46.31 22.12
N ASP A 739 35.98 -45.10 21.65
CA ASP A 739 35.40 -43.86 22.18
C ASP A 739 33.89 -43.76 21.88
N LEU A 740 33.45 -44.37 20.77
CA LEU A 740 32.06 -44.38 20.33
C LEU A 740 31.33 -45.65 20.77
N ILE A 741 31.93 -46.83 20.58
CA ILE A 741 31.26 -48.09 20.91
C ILE A 741 31.15 -48.32 22.41
N ASN A 742 31.87 -47.58 23.27
CA ASN A 742 31.62 -47.63 24.71
C ASN A 742 30.24 -47.02 25.08
N GLN A 743 29.70 -46.14 24.22
CA GLN A 743 28.40 -45.50 24.40
C GLN A 743 27.27 -46.43 23.92
N GLU A 744 26.40 -46.87 24.86
CA GLU A 744 25.25 -47.73 24.53
C GLU A 744 24.30 -47.12 23.47
N PRO A 745 24.01 -45.80 23.48
CA PRO A 745 23.17 -45.19 22.44
C PRO A 745 23.75 -45.32 21.03
N PHE A 746 25.07 -45.19 20.87
CA PHE A 746 25.75 -45.39 19.60
C PHE A 746 25.72 -46.85 19.15
N ARG A 747 25.96 -47.80 20.06
CA ARG A 747 25.80 -49.24 19.77
C ARG A 747 24.37 -49.57 19.34
N PHE A 748 23.38 -48.98 20.00
CA PHE A 748 21.97 -49.15 19.63
C PHE A 748 21.70 -48.65 18.20
N PHE A 749 22.21 -47.46 17.85
CA PHE A 749 22.12 -46.91 16.49
C PHE A 749 22.70 -47.86 15.43
N ILE A 750 23.93 -48.32 15.62
CA ILE A 750 24.62 -49.11 14.60
C ILE A 750 24.03 -50.54 14.47
N CYS A 751 23.59 -51.13 15.58
CA CYS A 751 22.83 -52.40 15.58
C CYS A 751 21.49 -52.28 14.86
N PHE A 752 20.77 -51.19 15.09
CA PHE A 752 19.49 -50.94 14.42
C PHE A 752 19.68 -50.70 12.92
N TRP A 753 20.76 -50.00 12.55
CA TRP A 753 21.15 -49.85 11.15
C TRP A 753 21.46 -51.19 10.48
N ALA A 754 22.18 -52.09 11.15
CA ALA A 754 22.44 -53.45 10.62
C ALA A 754 21.14 -54.25 10.40
N ALA A 755 20.17 -54.17 11.31
CA ALA A 755 18.85 -54.76 11.11
C ALA A 755 18.14 -54.18 9.87
N CYS A 756 18.21 -52.85 9.69
CA CYS A 756 17.64 -52.17 8.53
C CYS A 756 18.34 -52.56 7.20
N ILE A 757 19.66 -52.74 7.20
CA ILE A 757 20.41 -53.25 6.04
C ILE A 757 19.89 -54.64 5.65
N PHE A 758 19.65 -55.52 6.62
CA PHE A 758 19.13 -56.85 6.32
C PHE A 758 17.77 -56.79 5.60
N ARG A 759 16.88 -55.90 6.08
CA ARG A 759 15.58 -55.61 5.49
C ARG A 759 15.71 -55.00 4.09
N ASN A 760 16.59 -54.01 3.91
CA ASN A 760 16.81 -53.30 2.66
C ASN A 760 18.31 -53.25 2.32
N PRO A 761 18.84 -54.23 1.56
CA PRO A 761 20.26 -54.30 1.25
C PRO A 761 20.83 -53.08 0.51
N LYS A 762 20.00 -52.27 -0.17
CA LYS A 762 20.45 -51.04 -0.85
C LYS A 762 21.07 -50.03 0.11
N LEU A 763 20.75 -50.09 1.41
CA LEU A 763 21.32 -49.21 2.43
C LEU A 763 22.82 -49.44 2.65
N ILE A 764 23.34 -50.62 2.32
CA ILE A 764 24.80 -50.87 2.39
C ILE A 764 25.55 -50.34 1.18
N GLU A 765 24.83 -50.00 0.09
CA GLU A 765 25.39 -49.52 -1.18
C GLU A 765 25.55 -47.99 -1.22
N SER A 766 24.94 -47.27 -0.29
CA SER A 766 25.11 -45.83 -0.06
C SER A 766 26.39 -45.52 0.72
#